data_AF-A0A2H3K369-F1
#
_entry.id   AF-A0A2H3K369-F1
#
_cell.length_a   1.000
_cell.length_b   1.000
_cell.length_c   1.000
_cell.angle_alpha   90.00
_cell.angle_beta   90.00
_cell.angle_gamma   90.00
#
_symmetry.space_group_name_H-M   'P 1'
#
loop_
_entity.id
_entity.type
_entity.pdbx_description
1 polymer ?
#
loop_
_entity_poly.entity_id
_entity_poly.type
_entity_poly.pdbx_seq_one_letter_code
_entity_poly.pdbx_strand_id
1 'polypeptide(L)'
;MLSSRLLPLIVLLCINAAQSQNTASQSWPAYFPLAVRSPYLSSWVIATQNSSDNWPIFYQPPQFQSTGWVGHIRVDNITYTWMGTTSNISNGPPILRQVESLSTVITPTRTIQHLQAGGMDITVTYLSPIEPSDWSKQSMPFSYMAVNASSSDGQAHEVQLYSDISAEWVSGDRDAIVNWTLSATNQPYLYHKIQLVNPEPFQENTGQASDGVAYYAMALEQGVKVTYQSCQDVICRAQFTDYGYLNDTQNIAFRAISPDFPVFAFAVDLGNIKATNSPVVWSVGYVRNPSINYEISQYTSEYRSLFFWSDYQTIDEAIYGFLTDYEDALSRAIAIDNRIQQAAASYSSEYSSVVSFAVRQVFGALDITLPQPSSDGTWDTSDVKIFMKNLGIDGRVNPVEGIYAALPMFLYINASYVEYLLAPLFEMQNPSTYPYYYAARDIGTAYPNASLTSASADSQEGVEQTGNMLIMTYAHALYTGNGNLISANYDLLKRWAEYLVNHTLYPSNPASMTTKSSSNSTNLAVKGIIALNAMSRMSAAMHQGNDYERYAQVSSNLIEQWQSAAMASDHSHLVADYGNSSESWALMYNLYPDRLLSTSLLNQSVCDRAKSTHDLTLIPCYDYGIPISSGAGLVGNSAWLSFTAATVENTTLRDQFLSMVWKHATSNVTGAIFPPVYYLNGTPISGSANPAQGAVFAPLALRLSRIALASTFPLSLPQSSSITVTSDPSTTTSKAKSSLGAIIGGVVGGAAAVLIIASAAVIYRQRYGKRRQRGLGLIADASDMPSLEPIPYIAANNESYSSNPTASSSAPTSQEHISSHKGSQATYMRNLDNQSGPSYTGSIAPPSGTRGPTEPDPIYPPAYIGEDPREQELNGLRVEMQELRRAMEAMYVDQMEAPPSYS
;
A
#
# COMPACT_ATOMS: atom_id res chain seq x y z
N MET A 1 -2.20 -40.55 -39.43
CA MET A 1 -0.89 -39.96 -39.05
C MET A 1 -0.69 -38.51 -39.52
N LEU A 2 -1.73 -37.76 -39.88
CA LEU A 2 -1.63 -36.31 -40.18
C LEU A 2 -2.37 -35.39 -39.20
N SER A 3 -3.11 -35.93 -38.23
CA SER A 3 -3.91 -35.13 -37.28
C SER A 3 -3.21 -34.81 -35.95
N SER A 4 -2.08 -35.44 -35.61
CA SER A 4 -1.39 -35.24 -34.33
C SER A 4 -0.23 -34.24 -34.37
N ARG A 5 0.08 -33.63 -35.52
CA ARG A 5 1.14 -32.61 -35.67
C ARG A 5 0.62 -31.19 -35.97
N LEU A 6 -0.70 -31.01 -36.09
CA LEU A 6 -1.31 -29.69 -36.33
C LEU A 6 -1.63 -28.92 -35.04
N LEU A 7 -1.87 -29.60 -33.91
CA LEU A 7 -2.15 -28.95 -32.63
C LEU A 7 -0.97 -28.15 -32.05
N PRO A 8 0.29 -28.64 -32.09
CA PRO A 8 1.45 -27.86 -31.62
C PRO A 8 1.75 -26.66 -32.52
N LEU A 9 1.46 -26.78 -33.82
CA LEU A 9 1.72 -25.72 -34.80
C LEU A 9 0.70 -24.58 -34.68
N ILE A 10 -0.56 -24.88 -34.36
CA ILE A 10 -1.61 -23.87 -34.12
C ILE A 10 -1.36 -23.13 -32.79
N VAL A 11 -0.83 -23.80 -31.76
CA VAL A 11 -0.45 -23.12 -30.50
C VAL A 11 0.78 -22.23 -30.71
N LEU A 12 1.80 -22.66 -31.49
CA LEU A 12 2.95 -21.81 -31.84
C LEU A 12 2.57 -20.62 -32.75
N LEU A 13 1.63 -20.81 -33.68
CA LEU A 13 1.13 -19.74 -34.56
C LEU A 13 0.21 -18.75 -33.83
N CYS A 14 -0.55 -19.18 -32.82
CA CYS A 14 -1.33 -18.26 -31.98
C CYS A 14 -0.45 -17.44 -31.02
N ILE A 15 0.71 -17.96 -30.60
CA ILE A 15 1.69 -17.20 -29.80
C ILE A 15 2.39 -16.14 -30.68
N ASN A 16 2.71 -16.45 -31.94
CA ASN A 16 3.33 -15.49 -32.86
C ASN A 16 2.33 -14.49 -33.48
N ALA A 17 1.05 -14.85 -33.65
CA ALA A 17 0.03 -13.93 -34.16
C ALA A 17 -0.47 -12.92 -33.10
N ALA A 18 -0.23 -13.17 -31.81
CA ALA A 18 -0.41 -12.17 -30.74
C ALA A 18 0.75 -11.16 -30.67
N GLN A 19 1.86 -11.40 -31.37
CA GLN A 19 3.04 -10.53 -31.38
C GLN A 19 3.13 -9.58 -32.59
N SER A 20 2.14 -9.58 -33.50
CA SER A 20 2.14 -8.65 -34.65
C SER A 20 0.85 -7.84 -34.80
N GLN A 21 0.31 -7.33 -33.69
CA GLN A 21 -0.63 -6.22 -33.73
C GLN A 21 -0.15 -5.11 -32.80
N ASN A 22 0.12 -3.96 -33.42
CA ASN A 22 0.50 -2.70 -32.82
C ASN A 22 1.88 -2.69 -32.13
N THR A 23 2.90 -2.27 -32.86
CA THR A 23 3.88 -1.31 -32.31
C THR A 23 3.16 -0.01 -31.97
N ALA A 24 2.24 -0.06 -31.01
CA ALA A 24 1.93 1.10 -30.19
C ALA A 24 3.19 1.30 -29.35
N SER A 25 3.76 2.51 -29.38
CA SER A 25 4.83 2.90 -28.46
C SER A 25 4.40 2.55 -27.05
N GLN A 26 4.99 1.50 -26.46
CA GLN A 26 4.57 1.04 -25.14
C GLN A 26 4.87 2.15 -24.14
N SER A 27 3.81 2.77 -23.64
CA SER A 27 3.91 3.91 -22.73
C SER A 27 3.89 3.36 -21.32
N TRP A 28 5.04 3.42 -20.66
CA TRP A 28 5.25 2.90 -19.31
C TRP A 28 4.80 3.93 -18.26
N PRO A 29 4.33 3.50 -17.08
CA PRO A 29 4.19 4.41 -15.95
C PRO A 29 5.57 4.97 -15.58
N ALA A 30 5.67 6.13 -14.94
CA ALA A 30 6.96 6.72 -14.57
C ALA A 30 7.83 5.81 -13.66
N TYR A 31 7.21 4.87 -12.93
CA TYR A 31 7.87 3.91 -12.06
C TYR A 31 7.25 2.51 -12.20
N PHE A 32 8.08 1.48 -12.19
CA PHE A 32 7.67 0.08 -12.13
C PHE A 32 7.68 -0.44 -10.69
N PRO A 33 6.61 -1.11 -10.23
CA PRO A 33 6.65 -1.86 -8.97
C PRO A 33 7.53 -3.11 -9.12
N LEU A 34 8.47 -3.31 -8.19
CA LEU A 34 9.29 -4.52 -8.10
C LEU A 34 8.85 -5.42 -6.94
N ALA A 35 8.65 -4.84 -5.76
CA ALA A 35 8.14 -5.56 -4.59
C ALA A 35 7.22 -4.64 -3.78
N VAL A 36 5.91 -4.78 -3.95
CA VAL A 36 4.90 -3.90 -3.34
C VAL A 36 3.79 -4.75 -2.72
N ARG A 37 3.81 -4.89 -1.39
CA ARG A 37 2.94 -5.83 -0.66
C ARG A 37 2.37 -5.28 0.64
N SER A 38 3.04 -4.31 1.27
CA SER A 38 2.62 -3.65 2.50
C SER A 38 3.23 -2.25 2.56
N PRO A 39 2.83 -1.38 3.53
CA PRO A 39 3.36 -0.02 3.63
C PRO A 39 4.89 0.05 3.72
N TYR A 40 5.54 -1.03 4.17
CA TYR A 40 6.99 -1.11 4.37
C TYR A 40 7.70 -2.12 3.45
N LEU A 41 6.99 -3.04 2.79
CA LEU A 41 7.53 -3.76 1.64
C LEU A 41 7.08 -3.05 0.36
N SER A 42 7.84 -2.03 -0.03
CA SER A 42 7.53 -1.15 -1.16
C SER A 42 8.79 -0.69 -1.89
N SER A 43 9.14 -1.40 -2.95
CA SER A 43 10.29 -1.11 -3.82
C SER A 43 9.86 -0.91 -5.27
N TRP A 44 10.35 0.18 -5.87
CA TRP A 44 10.00 0.66 -7.20
C TRP A 44 11.25 1.01 -7.99
N VAL A 45 11.22 0.96 -9.31
CA VAL A 45 12.32 1.45 -10.15
C VAL A 45 11.80 2.44 -11.18
N ILE A 46 12.58 3.48 -11.48
CA ILE A 46 12.21 4.46 -12.50
C ILE A 46 12.08 3.78 -13.87
N ALA A 47 11.02 4.11 -14.60
CA ALA A 47 10.77 3.62 -15.94
C ALA A 47 11.52 4.50 -16.96
N THR A 48 12.60 3.97 -17.51
CA THR A 48 13.35 4.57 -18.60
C THR A 48 13.65 3.50 -19.64
N GLN A 49 14.14 3.87 -20.82
CA GLN A 49 14.61 2.88 -21.79
C GLN A 49 15.67 1.94 -21.19
N ASN A 50 16.43 2.42 -20.19
CA ASN A 50 17.44 1.67 -19.45
C ASN A 50 17.07 1.53 -17.96
N SER A 51 15.83 1.16 -17.64
CA SER A 51 15.41 0.91 -16.24
C SER A 51 16.29 -0.05 -15.46
N SER A 52 16.98 -0.95 -16.17
CA SER A 52 17.93 -1.91 -15.62
C SER A 52 19.23 -1.29 -15.09
N ASP A 53 19.51 -0.01 -15.36
CA ASP A 53 20.66 0.77 -14.82
C ASP A 53 20.20 1.83 -13.81
N ASN A 54 19.29 1.45 -12.92
CA ASN A 54 18.81 2.32 -11.83
C ASN A 54 18.71 1.53 -10.53
N TRP A 55 18.98 2.21 -9.41
CA TRP A 55 18.69 1.65 -8.09
C TRP A 55 17.18 1.62 -7.85
N PRO A 56 16.64 0.50 -7.36
CA PRO A 56 15.31 0.49 -6.80
C PRO A 56 15.23 1.43 -5.60
N ILE A 57 14.06 2.03 -5.42
CA ILE A 57 13.78 3.06 -4.42
C ILE A 57 12.53 2.72 -3.61
N PHE A 58 12.50 3.22 -2.38
CA PHE A 58 11.33 3.29 -1.54
C PHE A 58 10.37 4.39 -2.02
N TYR A 59 9.08 4.33 -1.65
CA TYR A 59 8.04 5.14 -2.29
C TYR A 59 8.05 6.65 -1.95
N GLN A 60 8.75 7.05 -0.89
CA GLN A 60 8.58 8.35 -0.21
C GLN A 60 9.38 9.49 -0.90
N PRO A 61 8.73 10.47 -1.56
CA PRO A 61 9.36 11.71 -2.02
C PRO A 61 9.47 12.75 -0.87
N PRO A 62 10.26 13.83 -1.02
CA PRO A 62 11.15 14.16 -2.14
C PRO A 62 12.50 13.43 -2.08
N GLN A 63 12.79 12.75 -0.97
CA GLN A 63 14.04 12.02 -0.75
C GLN A 63 13.78 10.52 -0.86
N PHE A 64 13.75 10.05 -2.11
CA PHE A 64 13.68 8.62 -2.37
C PHE A 64 14.89 7.92 -1.74
N GLN A 65 14.60 6.94 -0.90
CA GLN A 65 15.59 6.10 -0.25
C GLN A 65 15.87 4.88 -1.12
N SER A 66 17.13 4.58 -1.42
CA SER A 66 17.47 3.36 -2.15
C SER A 66 17.05 2.13 -1.36
N THR A 67 16.48 1.15 -2.06
CA THR A 67 16.31 -0.22 -1.57
C THR A 67 17.26 -1.08 -2.39
N GLY A 68 18.56 -1.04 -2.05
CA GLY A 68 19.61 -1.68 -2.85
C GLY A 68 19.26 -3.13 -3.17
N TRP A 69 19.05 -3.42 -4.44
CA TRP A 69 18.72 -4.75 -4.95
C TRP A 69 19.38 -4.88 -6.32
N VAL A 70 20.20 -5.92 -6.48
CA VAL A 70 21.02 -6.14 -7.68
C VAL A 70 20.69 -7.48 -8.29
N GLY A 71 20.79 -7.56 -9.62
CA GLY A 71 20.68 -8.81 -10.36
C GLY A 71 21.70 -8.88 -11.50
N HIS A 72 22.54 -9.92 -11.50
CA HIS A 72 23.56 -10.17 -12.52
C HIS A 72 23.41 -11.55 -13.16
N ILE A 73 23.60 -11.64 -14.48
CA ILE A 73 23.73 -12.89 -15.23
C ILE A 73 25.13 -12.95 -15.84
N ARG A 74 25.79 -14.10 -15.74
CA ARG A 74 27.08 -14.36 -16.38
C ARG A 74 26.87 -15.40 -17.48
N VAL A 75 27.24 -15.05 -18.70
CA VAL A 75 27.10 -15.88 -19.91
C VAL A 75 28.47 -16.00 -20.57
N ASP A 76 28.98 -17.22 -20.68
CA ASP A 76 30.30 -17.51 -21.28
C ASP A 76 31.42 -16.62 -20.73
N ASN A 77 31.50 -16.52 -19.40
CA ASN A 77 32.43 -15.67 -18.66
C ASN A 77 32.27 -14.15 -18.83
N ILE A 78 31.17 -13.68 -19.41
CA ILE A 78 30.84 -12.26 -19.50
C ILE A 78 29.65 -11.95 -18.58
N THR A 79 29.83 -11.01 -17.66
CA THR A 79 28.79 -10.63 -16.69
C THR A 79 27.98 -9.43 -17.16
N TYR A 80 26.67 -9.55 -17.09
CA TYR A 80 25.68 -8.53 -17.41
C TYR A 80 24.83 -8.21 -16.18
N THR A 81 24.44 -6.95 -15.99
CA THR A 81 23.48 -6.54 -14.97
C THR A 81 22.11 -6.25 -15.57
N TRP A 82 21.05 -6.73 -14.91
CA TRP A 82 19.66 -6.46 -15.26
C TRP A 82 18.95 -5.55 -14.25
N MET A 83 19.52 -5.34 -13.07
CA MET A 83 18.95 -4.50 -12.01
C MET A 83 20.06 -3.99 -11.09
N GLY A 84 19.95 -2.74 -10.65
CA GLY A 84 21.02 -2.01 -9.96
C GLY A 84 21.69 -1.01 -10.92
N THR A 85 22.90 -0.55 -10.60
CA THR A 85 23.63 0.37 -11.50
C THR A 85 25.02 -0.13 -11.88
N THR A 86 25.44 0.23 -13.10
CA THR A 86 26.80 0.05 -13.62
C THR A 86 27.70 1.28 -13.39
N SER A 87 27.13 2.44 -13.06
CA SER A 87 27.80 3.74 -13.21
C SER A 87 28.58 4.26 -11.98
N ASN A 88 28.72 3.45 -10.92
CA ASN A 88 29.52 3.79 -9.72
C ASN A 88 30.74 2.87 -9.50
N ILE A 89 31.23 2.25 -10.56
CA ILE A 89 32.35 1.33 -10.47
C ILE A 89 33.67 2.10 -10.66
N SER A 90 34.00 3.02 -9.76
CA SER A 90 35.37 3.55 -9.67
C SER A 90 36.36 2.51 -9.11
N ASN A 91 35.86 1.42 -8.51
CA ASN A 91 36.65 0.36 -7.84
C ASN A 91 36.16 -1.09 -8.06
N GLY A 92 35.24 -1.37 -8.98
CA GLY A 92 34.77 -2.75 -9.23
C GLY A 92 35.27 -3.33 -10.56
N PRO A 93 34.86 -4.58 -10.86
CA PRO A 93 35.50 -5.41 -11.87
C PRO A 93 35.37 -4.83 -13.28
N PRO A 94 36.43 -4.89 -14.11
CA PRO A 94 36.53 -4.14 -15.37
C PRO A 94 35.59 -4.58 -16.52
N ILE A 95 34.66 -5.52 -16.31
CA ILE A 95 33.79 -6.05 -17.38
C ILE A 95 32.37 -6.38 -16.85
N LEU A 96 31.69 -5.40 -16.24
CA LEU A 96 30.23 -5.48 -16.06
C LEU A 96 29.54 -4.80 -17.25
N ARG A 97 28.67 -5.53 -17.96
CA ARG A 97 27.88 -5.00 -19.08
C ARG A 97 26.44 -4.78 -18.68
N GLN A 98 25.73 -3.90 -19.37
CA GLN A 98 24.27 -3.79 -19.23
C GLN A 98 23.60 -4.84 -20.14
N VAL A 99 22.52 -5.45 -19.68
CA VAL A 99 21.62 -6.20 -20.57
C VAL A 99 20.93 -5.27 -21.57
N GLU A 100 20.57 -5.79 -22.74
CA GLU A 100 19.70 -5.08 -23.67
C GLU A 100 18.24 -5.23 -23.24
N SER A 101 17.50 -4.13 -23.12
CA SER A 101 16.07 -4.15 -22.80
C SER A 101 15.24 -4.36 -24.05
N LEU A 102 14.52 -5.48 -24.13
CA LEU A 102 13.69 -5.81 -25.30
C LEU A 102 12.24 -5.33 -25.11
N SER A 103 11.64 -5.64 -23.95
CA SER A 103 10.30 -5.14 -23.60
C SER A 103 10.04 -5.25 -22.09
N THR A 104 9.11 -4.43 -21.60
CA THR A 104 8.64 -4.49 -20.21
C THR A 104 7.12 -4.47 -20.18
N VAL A 105 6.50 -5.45 -19.52
CA VAL A 105 5.05 -5.59 -19.39
C VAL A 105 4.64 -5.40 -17.94
N ILE A 106 3.69 -4.49 -17.70
CA ILE A 106 3.10 -4.24 -16.39
C ILE A 106 1.68 -4.79 -16.39
N THR A 107 1.40 -5.64 -15.41
CA THR A 107 0.09 -6.21 -15.12
C THR A 107 -0.34 -5.80 -13.70
N PRO A 108 -1.59 -6.04 -13.29
CA PRO A 108 -2.03 -5.76 -11.92
C PRO A 108 -1.10 -6.31 -10.83
N THR A 109 -0.54 -7.51 -11.02
CA THR A 109 0.27 -8.22 -10.01
C THR A 109 1.76 -8.38 -10.37
N ARG A 110 2.13 -8.24 -11.65
CA ARG A 110 3.49 -8.54 -12.14
C ARG A 110 4.12 -7.41 -12.95
N THR A 111 5.43 -7.30 -12.82
CA THR A 111 6.32 -6.55 -13.72
C THR A 111 7.21 -7.58 -14.40
N ILE A 112 7.12 -7.68 -15.73
CA ILE A 112 7.80 -8.70 -16.53
C ILE A 112 8.74 -7.99 -17.49
N GLN A 113 10.04 -8.26 -17.37
CA GLN A 113 11.06 -7.69 -18.23
C GLN A 113 11.65 -8.77 -19.12
N HIS A 114 11.65 -8.54 -20.42
CA HIS A 114 12.33 -9.36 -21.42
C HIS A 114 13.60 -8.64 -21.83
N LEU A 115 14.75 -9.27 -21.59
CA LEU A 115 16.06 -8.66 -21.72
C LEU A 115 16.99 -9.63 -22.45
N GLN A 116 18.12 -9.15 -22.97
CA GLN A 116 19.13 -9.98 -23.62
C GLN A 116 20.52 -9.76 -23.02
N ALA A 117 21.22 -10.87 -22.75
CA ALA A 117 22.56 -10.93 -22.18
C ALA A 117 23.45 -11.82 -23.07
N GLY A 118 24.12 -11.21 -24.05
CA GLY A 118 24.93 -11.95 -25.02
C GLY A 118 24.07 -12.95 -25.82
N GLY A 119 24.45 -14.24 -25.81
CA GLY A 119 23.73 -15.32 -26.49
C GLY A 119 22.50 -15.85 -25.75
N MET A 120 22.06 -15.20 -24.66
CA MET A 120 20.91 -15.61 -23.86
C MET A 120 19.86 -14.50 -23.77
N ASP A 121 18.60 -14.84 -24.05
CA ASP A 121 17.44 -14.04 -23.66
C ASP A 121 17.04 -14.40 -22.23
N ILE A 122 16.71 -13.40 -21.42
CA ILE A 122 16.25 -13.57 -20.05
C ILE A 122 14.87 -12.94 -19.86
N THR A 123 14.02 -13.60 -19.08
CA THR A 123 12.76 -13.05 -18.61
C THR A 123 12.79 -12.96 -17.09
N VAL A 124 12.75 -11.73 -16.58
CA VAL A 124 12.70 -11.44 -15.15
C VAL A 124 11.26 -11.06 -14.78
N THR A 125 10.64 -11.84 -13.92
CA THR A 125 9.28 -11.61 -13.43
C THR A 125 9.32 -11.21 -11.96
N TYR A 126 8.95 -9.98 -11.67
CA TYR A 126 8.69 -9.48 -10.33
C TYR A 126 7.20 -9.67 -10.03
N LEU A 127 6.89 -10.56 -9.10
CA LEU A 127 5.52 -10.90 -8.73
C LEU A 127 5.28 -10.46 -7.28
N SER A 128 4.35 -9.51 -7.11
CA SER A 128 3.79 -9.17 -5.81
C SER A 128 2.36 -9.72 -5.78
N PRO A 129 2.12 -10.90 -5.15
CA PRO A 129 0.82 -11.55 -5.18
C PRO A 129 -0.29 -10.63 -4.66
N ILE A 130 -1.47 -10.72 -5.27
CA ILE A 130 -2.71 -10.10 -4.79
C ILE A 130 -3.72 -11.24 -4.66
N GLU A 131 -4.03 -11.58 -3.41
CA GLU A 131 -4.71 -12.81 -2.97
C GLU A 131 -6.00 -12.44 -2.22
N PRO A 132 -6.95 -11.75 -2.87
CA PRO A 132 -8.04 -11.07 -2.19
C PRO A 132 -9.02 -11.99 -1.47
N SER A 133 -8.95 -13.31 -1.70
CA SER A 133 -9.82 -14.31 -1.07
C SER A 133 -9.13 -15.13 0.01
N ASP A 134 -7.84 -14.91 0.26
CA ASP A 134 -7.05 -15.64 1.26
C ASP A 134 -6.30 -14.62 2.13
N TRP A 135 -6.83 -14.39 3.35
CA TRP A 135 -6.31 -13.38 4.27
C TRP A 135 -4.87 -13.64 4.70
N SER A 136 -4.52 -14.91 4.88
CA SER A 136 -3.17 -15.32 5.24
C SER A 136 -2.19 -14.96 4.12
N LYS A 137 -2.45 -15.42 2.89
CA LYS A 137 -1.60 -15.11 1.74
C LYS A 137 -1.56 -13.62 1.41
N GLN A 138 -2.69 -12.91 1.50
CA GLN A 138 -2.69 -11.46 1.23
C GLN A 138 -1.91 -10.68 2.29
N SER A 139 -1.92 -11.11 3.55
CA SER A 139 -1.20 -10.42 4.64
C SER A 139 0.30 -10.73 4.69
N MET A 140 0.78 -11.72 3.95
CA MET A 140 2.21 -12.05 3.89
C MET A 140 3.03 -10.93 3.21
N PRO A 141 3.97 -10.27 3.90
CA PRO A 141 4.75 -9.19 3.33
C PRO A 141 5.98 -9.75 2.60
N PHE A 142 5.74 -10.55 1.55
CA PHE A 142 6.75 -11.16 0.70
C PHE A 142 6.40 -11.00 -0.79
N SER A 143 7.43 -10.86 -1.63
CA SER A 143 7.34 -10.72 -3.09
C SER A 143 8.40 -11.59 -3.77
N TYR A 144 8.09 -12.12 -4.96
CA TYR A 144 9.03 -12.95 -5.72
C TYR A 144 9.78 -12.15 -6.80
N MET A 145 11.00 -12.59 -7.09
CA MET A 145 11.70 -12.32 -8.34
C MET A 145 12.08 -13.66 -8.97
N ALA A 146 11.56 -13.95 -10.16
CA ALA A 146 11.83 -15.18 -10.88
C ALA A 146 12.54 -14.91 -12.20
N VAL A 147 13.56 -15.72 -12.51
CA VAL A 147 14.37 -15.57 -13.73
C VAL A 147 14.30 -16.84 -14.57
N ASN A 148 13.90 -16.69 -15.83
CA ASN A 148 14.05 -17.70 -16.88
C ASN A 148 15.09 -17.24 -17.89
N ALA A 149 15.84 -18.19 -18.46
CA ALA A 149 16.82 -17.90 -19.51
C ALA A 149 16.67 -18.91 -20.65
N SER A 150 16.85 -18.45 -21.88
CA SER A 150 16.87 -19.29 -23.09
C SER A 150 17.86 -18.75 -24.12
N SER A 151 18.53 -19.63 -24.84
CA SER A 151 19.50 -19.25 -25.88
C SER A 151 18.80 -18.50 -27.02
N SER A 152 19.38 -17.37 -27.40
CA SER A 152 18.93 -16.53 -28.52
C SER A 152 19.55 -16.95 -29.85
N ASP A 153 20.66 -17.69 -29.83
CA ASP A 153 21.40 -18.17 -31.02
C ASP A 153 21.25 -19.68 -31.29
N GLY A 154 20.54 -20.41 -30.42
CA GLY A 154 20.29 -21.84 -30.48
C GLY A 154 21.43 -22.73 -29.95
N GLN A 155 22.53 -22.16 -29.46
CA GLN A 155 23.64 -22.88 -28.81
C GLN A 155 23.41 -23.06 -27.32
N ALA A 156 24.23 -23.92 -26.70
CA ALA A 156 24.27 -24.01 -25.24
C ALA A 156 25.33 -23.05 -24.71
N HIS A 157 25.02 -22.34 -23.63
CA HIS A 157 25.91 -21.38 -22.98
C HIS A 157 26.14 -21.74 -21.53
N GLU A 158 27.31 -21.41 -21.01
CA GLU A 158 27.59 -21.49 -19.58
C GLU A 158 26.92 -20.31 -18.86
N VAL A 159 25.97 -20.60 -17.95
CA VAL A 159 25.14 -19.57 -17.31
C VAL A 159 25.22 -19.63 -15.78
N GLN A 160 25.52 -18.49 -15.17
CA GLN A 160 25.35 -18.27 -13.73
C GLN A 160 24.48 -17.04 -13.46
N LEU A 161 23.72 -17.06 -12.37
CA LEU A 161 22.90 -15.95 -11.90
C LEU A 161 23.35 -15.50 -10.51
N TYR A 162 23.19 -14.22 -10.22
CA TYR A 162 23.48 -13.63 -8.92
C TYR A 162 22.44 -12.57 -8.57
N SER A 163 22.11 -12.50 -7.29
CA SER A 163 21.34 -11.37 -6.77
C SER A 163 21.64 -11.12 -5.30
N ASP A 164 21.66 -9.85 -4.92
CA ASP A 164 21.81 -9.40 -3.53
C ASP A 164 20.80 -8.31 -3.18
N ILE A 165 20.44 -8.22 -1.91
CA ILE A 165 19.89 -7.01 -1.30
C ILE A 165 20.89 -6.40 -0.33
N SER A 166 20.87 -5.08 -0.17
CA SER A 166 21.63 -4.37 0.87
C SER A 166 20.84 -4.27 2.18
N ALA A 167 21.51 -3.88 3.27
CA ALA A 167 20.83 -3.55 4.52
C ALA A 167 19.95 -2.28 4.46
N GLU A 168 19.94 -1.57 3.33
CA GLU A 168 19.09 -0.38 3.13
C GLU A 168 17.59 -0.69 3.18
N TRP A 169 17.22 -1.97 3.03
CA TRP A 169 15.85 -2.44 3.20
C TRP A 169 15.36 -2.35 4.65
N VAL A 170 16.27 -2.27 5.64
CA VAL A 170 15.92 -2.40 7.06
C VAL A 170 15.40 -1.09 7.67
N SER A 171 16.01 0.05 7.32
CA SER A 171 15.69 1.36 7.89
C SER A 171 16.11 2.50 6.96
N GLY A 172 15.42 3.64 7.05
CA GLY A 172 15.81 4.90 6.40
C GLY A 172 16.98 5.61 7.09
N ASP A 173 17.32 5.25 8.33
CA ASP A 173 18.53 5.72 9.00
C ASP A 173 19.74 4.92 8.50
N ARG A 174 20.57 5.56 7.66
CA ARG A 174 21.71 4.89 7.03
C ARG A 174 22.92 4.72 7.96
N ASP A 175 22.92 5.38 9.11
CA ASP A 175 23.96 5.25 10.13
C ASP A 175 23.61 4.14 11.16
N ALA A 176 22.38 3.64 11.15
CA ALA A 176 21.94 2.59 12.06
C ALA A 176 22.71 1.27 11.85
N ILE A 177 23.13 0.66 12.96
CA ILE A 177 23.86 -0.61 12.95
C ILE A 177 22.87 -1.76 12.75
N VAL A 178 23.18 -2.64 11.79
CA VAL A 178 22.42 -3.86 11.52
C VAL A 178 23.19 -5.11 11.95
N ASN A 179 22.45 -6.14 12.34
CA ASN A 179 22.95 -7.50 12.47
C ASN A 179 22.22 -8.44 11.50
N TRP A 180 22.83 -9.59 11.24
CA TRP A 180 22.26 -10.55 10.29
C TRP A 180 22.67 -11.99 10.57
N THR A 181 21.84 -12.91 10.09
CA THR A 181 22.07 -14.35 10.17
C THR A 181 21.72 -15.03 8.85
N LEU A 182 22.35 -16.17 8.56
CA LEU A 182 21.97 -17.04 7.46
C LEU A 182 21.31 -18.33 8.00
N SER A 183 20.19 -18.72 7.44
CA SER A 183 19.60 -20.06 7.61
C SER A 183 19.86 -20.87 6.34
N ALA A 184 20.72 -21.90 6.41
CA ALA A 184 21.18 -22.67 5.26
C ALA A 184 21.34 -24.20 5.50
N THR A 185 21.00 -24.72 6.68
CA THR A 185 21.28 -26.13 7.04
C THR A 185 20.16 -27.10 6.67
N ASN A 186 20.45 -28.08 5.79
CA ASN A 186 19.61 -29.27 5.48
C ASN A 186 18.14 -28.99 5.11
N GLN A 187 17.84 -27.81 4.58
CA GLN A 187 16.51 -27.42 4.11
C GLN A 187 16.49 -27.31 2.57
N PRO A 188 15.33 -27.49 1.92
CA PRO A 188 15.15 -27.24 0.48
C PRO A 188 15.07 -25.74 0.13
N TYR A 189 15.53 -24.86 1.02
CA TYR A 189 15.53 -23.41 0.88
C TYR A 189 16.62 -22.81 1.76
N LEU A 190 16.96 -21.55 1.54
CA LEU A 190 17.87 -20.78 2.37
C LEU A 190 17.45 -19.31 2.42
N TYR A 191 17.81 -18.61 3.50
CA TYR A 191 17.53 -17.18 3.61
C TYR A 191 18.52 -16.43 4.50
N HIS A 192 18.79 -15.18 4.13
CA HIS A 192 19.41 -14.18 5.00
C HIS A 192 18.32 -13.46 5.80
N LYS A 193 18.56 -13.25 7.09
CA LYS A 193 17.74 -12.43 8.01
C LYS A 193 18.55 -11.21 8.41
N ILE A 194 17.97 -10.02 8.30
CA ILE A 194 18.66 -8.74 8.51
C ILE A 194 17.76 -7.82 9.35
N GLN A 195 18.29 -7.22 10.40
CA GLN A 195 17.53 -6.36 11.31
C GLN A 195 18.43 -5.31 11.98
N LEU A 196 17.82 -4.24 12.51
CA LEU A 196 18.55 -3.29 13.35
C LEU A 196 19.05 -3.97 14.63
N VAL A 197 20.22 -3.55 15.12
CA VAL A 197 20.70 -3.93 16.46
C VAL A 197 19.81 -3.32 17.53
N ASN A 198 19.39 -2.06 17.32
CA ASN A 198 18.50 -1.33 18.21
C ASN A 198 17.23 -0.94 17.42
N PRO A 199 16.23 -1.82 17.31
CA PRO A 199 14.97 -1.47 16.67
C PRO A 199 14.18 -0.46 17.50
N GLU A 200 13.43 0.42 16.83
CA GLU A 200 12.54 1.41 17.45
C GLU A 200 11.07 1.08 17.10
N PRO A 201 10.35 0.38 18.00
CA PRO A 201 8.98 -0.05 17.75
C PRO A 201 8.05 1.08 17.35
N PHE A 202 7.28 0.84 16.29
CA PHE A 202 6.27 1.76 15.75
C PHE A 202 6.80 3.15 15.38
N GLN A 203 8.09 3.24 15.02
CA GLN A 203 8.71 4.46 14.50
C GLN A 203 9.06 4.32 13.02
N GLU A 204 9.14 5.47 12.34
CA GLU A 204 9.61 5.56 10.95
C GLU A 204 10.80 6.49 10.84
N ASN A 205 11.75 6.12 9.96
CA ASN A 205 12.76 7.03 9.46
C ASN A 205 12.62 7.14 7.93
N THR A 206 12.41 8.36 7.44
CA THR A 206 12.20 8.65 6.01
C THR A 206 11.10 7.76 5.38
N GLY A 207 10.05 7.46 6.14
CA GLY A 207 8.92 6.64 5.71
C GLY A 207 9.13 5.11 5.78
N GLN A 208 10.36 4.64 6.01
CA GLN A 208 10.66 3.22 6.29
C GLN A 208 10.49 2.94 7.79
N ALA A 209 9.99 1.77 8.16
CA ALA A 209 9.89 1.36 9.56
C ALA A 209 11.27 1.12 10.20
N SER A 210 11.36 1.35 11.50
CA SER A 210 12.59 1.16 12.30
C SER A 210 12.57 -0.10 13.17
N ASP A 211 11.60 -1.00 12.98
CA ASP A 211 11.37 -2.18 13.84
C ASP A 211 11.07 -3.47 13.07
N GLY A 212 11.24 -3.48 11.74
CA GLY A 212 11.04 -4.67 10.93
C GLY A 212 12.31 -5.48 10.70
N VAL A 213 12.11 -6.66 10.11
CA VAL A 213 13.16 -7.60 9.73
C VAL A 213 13.06 -7.88 8.23
N ALA A 214 14.16 -7.64 7.51
CA ALA A 214 14.26 -7.98 6.11
C ALA A 214 14.71 -9.43 5.94
N TYR A 215 14.09 -10.13 4.99
CA TYR A 215 14.40 -11.50 4.61
C TYR A 215 14.71 -11.57 3.12
N TYR A 216 15.83 -12.18 2.77
CA TYR A 216 16.16 -12.50 1.38
C TYR A 216 16.34 -14.00 1.25
N ALA A 217 15.47 -14.65 0.48
CA ALA A 217 15.35 -16.09 0.46
C ALA A 217 15.37 -16.65 -0.97
N MET A 218 15.76 -17.92 -1.12
CA MET A 218 15.53 -18.67 -2.36
C MET A 218 15.23 -20.14 -2.09
N ALA A 219 14.48 -20.75 -3.00
CA ALA A 219 14.30 -22.20 -3.01
C ALA A 219 15.53 -22.89 -3.60
N LEU A 220 15.85 -24.09 -3.10
CA LEU A 220 16.94 -24.91 -3.62
C LEU A 220 16.39 -26.00 -4.55
N GLU A 221 16.86 -26.00 -5.79
CA GLU A 221 16.53 -27.03 -6.77
C GLU A 221 17.55 -28.17 -6.76
N GLN A 222 17.07 -29.40 -6.93
CA GLN A 222 17.94 -30.57 -6.95
C GLN A 222 18.87 -30.53 -8.17
N GLY A 223 20.18 -30.60 -7.93
CA GLY A 223 21.19 -30.62 -8.98
C GLY A 223 21.63 -29.24 -9.46
N VAL A 224 21.04 -28.15 -8.93
CA VAL A 224 21.50 -26.79 -9.14
C VAL A 224 22.43 -26.39 -8.00
N LYS A 225 23.63 -25.90 -8.34
CA LYS A 225 24.60 -25.47 -7.32
C LYS A 225 24.29 -24.03 -6.92
N VAL A 226 24.00 -23.82 -5.64
CA VAL A 226 23.78 -22.51 -5.05
C VAL A 226 24.91 -22.20 -4.08
N THR A 227 25.43 -20.98 -4.15
CA THR A 227 26.42 -20.45 -3.20
C THR A 227 25.90 -19.14 -2.60
N TYR A 228 26.36 -18.79 -1.40
CA TYR A 228 25.87 -17.61 -0.68
C TYR A 228 27.01 -16.81 -0.05
N GLN A 229 26.76 -15.52 0.21
CA GLN A 229 27.69 -14.70 0.97
C GLN A 229 27.00 -13.51 1.62
N SER A 230 27.42 -13.16 2.84
CA SER A 230 27.20 -11.82 3.40
C SER A 230 28.53 -11.07 3.48
N CYS A 231 28.63 -9.93 2.80
CA CYS A 231 29.87 -9.14 2.78
C CYS A 231 29.64 -7.68 2.36
N GLN A 232 30.69 -6.91 2.11
CA GLN A 232 30.54 -5.57 1.51
C GLN A 232 30.12 -5.71 0.05
N ASP A 233 29.28 -4.81 -0.43
CA ASP A 233 28.74 -4.77 -1.79
C ASP A 233 29.82 -4.95 -2.88
N VAL A 234 30.91 -4.19 -2.82
CA VAL A 234 32.01 -4.27 -3.80
C VAL A 234 32.71 -5.63 -3.79
N ILE A 235 32.77 -6.30 -2.64
CA ILE A 235 33.45 -7.60 -2.49
C ILE A 235 32.58 -8.72 -3.07
N CYS A 236 31.29 -8.78 -2.70
CA CYS A 236 30.39 -9.86 -3.09
C CYS A 236 30.11 -9.80 -4.60
N ARG A 237 29.91 -8.58 -5.13
CA ARG A 237 29.66 -8.37 -6.55
C ARG A 237 30.92 -8.64 -7.40
N ALA A 238 32.11 -8.27 -6.92
CA ALA A 238 33.37 -8.62 -7.60
C ALA A 238 33.62 -10.13 -7.62
N GLN A 239 33.45 -10.81 -6.48
CA GLN A 239 33.59 -12.26 -6.36
C GLN A 239 32.71 -13.00 -7.40
N PHE A 240 31.44 -12.61 -7.55
CA PHE A 240 30.60 -13.21 -8.57
C PHE A 240 31.05 -12.83 -9.99
N THR A 241 31.39 -11.57 -10.24
CA THR A 241 31.77 -11.12 -11.59
C THR A 241 33.02 -11.85 -12.09
N ASP A 242 34.01 -12.05 -11.23
CA ASP A 242 35.29 -12.66 -11.58
C ASP A 242 35.17 -14.19 -11.71
N TYR A 243 34.39 -14.84 -10.84
CA TYR A 243 34.40 -16.29 -10.69
C TYR A 243 33.09 -17.01 -11.01
N GLY A 244 31.96 -16.30 -11.06
CA GLY A 244 30.62 -16.87 -11.27
C GLY A 244 30.01 -17.56 -10.04
N TYR A 245 30.66 -17.51 -8.88
CA TYR A 245 30.17 -18.12 -7.62
C TYR A 245 30.59 -17.31 -6.39
N LEU A 246 29.97 -17.59 -5.25
CA LEU A 246 30.25 -16.99 -3.94
C LEU A 246 31.00 -17.94 -3.00
N ASN A 247 31.64 -17.39 -1.96
CA ASN A 247 32.57 -18.15 -1.11
C ASN A 247 31.92 -18.99 0.00
N ASP A 248 30.58 -19.09 0.05
CA ASP A 248 29.83 -19.82 1.08
C ASP A 248 30.17 -19.36 2.52
N THR A 249 30.28 -18.03 2.69
CA THR A 249 30.66 -17.42 3.97
C THR A 249 29.57 -16.54 4.54
N GLN A 250 29.43 -16.60 5.86
CA GLN A 250 28.66 -15.61 6.61
C GLN A 250 29.64 -14.71 7.36
N ASN A 251 29.75 -13.45 6.96
CA ASN A 251 30.48 -12.45 7.73
C ASN A 251 29.67 -12.11 8.99
N ILE A 252 30.33 -11.94 10.14
CA ILE A 252 29.68 -11.55 11.42
C ILE A 252 30.13 -10.16 11.91
N ALA A 253 30.84 -9.41 11.07
CA ALA A 253 31.24 -8.03 11.32
C ALA A 253 30.06 -7.08 11.07
N PHE A 254 29.12 -7.08 12.01
CA PHE A 254 27.97 -6.17 12.04
C PHE A 254 28.42 -4.71 12.00
N ARG A 255 27.72 -3.90 11.21
CA ARG A 255 28.09 -2.52 10.89
C ARG A 255 26.88 -1.67 10.50
N ALA A 256 27.10 -0.38 10.32
CA ALA A 256 26.11 0.55 9.79
C ALA A 256 25.67 0.16 8.36
N ILE A 257 24.50 0.65 7.94
CA ILE A 257 23.95 0.43 6.60
C ILE A 257 24.83 1.06 5.50
N SER A 258 25.45 2.21 5.74
CA SER A 258 26.32 2.96 4.83
C SER A 258 27.55 3.52 5.61
N PRO A 259 28.72 3.81 4.99
CA PRO A 259 29.09 3.72 3.57
C PRO A 259 29.55 2.34 3.08
N ASP A 260 29.93 1.41 3.96
CA ASP A 260 30.38 0.06 3.61
C ASP A 260 29.21 -0.93 3.50
N PHE A 261 28.32 -0.67 2.53
CA PHE A 261 27.04 -1.37 2.37
C PHE A 261 27.16 -2.89 2.57
N PRO A 262 26.62 -3.44 3.67
CA PRO A 262 26.53 -4.89 3.82
C PRO A 262 25.43 -5.43 2.90
N VAL A 263 25.77 -6.44 2.11
CA VAL A 263 24.86 -7.11 1.16
C VAL A 263 24.73 -8.59 1.47
N PHE A 264 23.60 -9.14 1.02
CA PHE A 264 23.13 -10.48 1.33
C PHE A 264 22.83 -11.21 0.04
N ALA A 265 23.80 -11.99 -0.43
CA ALA A 265 23.86 -12.45 -1.80
C ALA A 265 23.65 -13.96 -1.93
N PHE A 266 23.05 -14.33 -3.07
CA PHE A 266 22.99 -15.69 -3.58
C PHE A 266 23.51 -15.73 -5.02
N ALA A 267 24.23 -16.80 -5.37
CA ALA A 267 24.63 -17.11 -6.72
C ALA A 267 24.23 -18.55 -7.09
N VAL A 268 23.78 -18.73 -8.32
CA VAL A 268 23.19 -19.97 -8.85
C VAL A 268 23.92 -20.34 -10.12
N ASP A 269 24.52 -21.53 -10.15
CA ASP A 269 25.19 -22.08 -11.32
C ASP A 269 24.26 -23.05 -12.04
N LEU A 270 23.83 -22.64 -13.23
CA LEU A 270 22.94 -23.43 -14.11
C LEU A 270 23.74 -24.35 -15.03
N GLY A 271 25.06 -24.18 -15.11
CA GLY A 271 25.93 -24.92 -16.01
C GLY A 271 25.69 -24.56 -17.48
N ASN A 272 25.95 -25.52 -18.37
CA ASN A 272 25.81 -25.34 -19.81
C ASN A 272 24.38 -25.65 -20.28
N ILE A 273 23.58 -24.61 -20.56
CA ILE A 273 22.15 -24.73 -20.85
C ILE A 273 21.76 -24.09 -22.18
N LYS A 274 20.70 -24.62 -22.80
CA LYS A 274 19.95 -23.90 -23.86
C LYS A 274 18.74 -23.16 -23.31
N ALA A 275 18.18 -23.63 -22.20
CA ALA A 275 17.06 -23.03 -21.51
C ALA A 275 17.03 -23.51 -20.06
N THR A 276 16.45 -22.71 -19.17
CA THR A 276 16.12 -23.14 -17.81
C THR A 276 15.04 -24.22 -17.83
N ASN A 277 15.16 -25.23 -16.96
CA ASN A 277 14.12 -26.27 -16.80
C ASN A 277 12.92 -25.73 -16.00
N SER A 278 13.20 -24.89 -15.01
CA SER A 278 12.27 -24.16 -14.15
C SER A 278 12.85 -22.78 -13.84
N PRO A 279 12.01 -21.79 -13.48
CA PRO A 279 12.50 -20.47 -13.12
C PRO A 279 13.36 -20.52 -11.85
N VAL A 280 14.44 -19.74 -11.81
CA VAL A 280 15.18 -19.52 -10.56
C VAL A 280 14.44 -18.46 -9.75
N VAL A 281 13.97 -18.82 -8.55
CA VAL A 281 13.07 -17.98 -7.74
C VAL A 281 13.75 -17.49 -6.47
N TRP A 282 13.82 -16.17 -6.35
CA TRP A 282 14.13 -15.44 -5.12
C TRP A 282 12.87 -14.85 -4.51
N SER A 283 12.92 -14.61 -3.20
CA SER A 283 11.90 -13.88 -2.45
C SER A 283 12.56 -12.80 -1.59
N VAL A 284 11.94 -11.62 -1.56
CA VAL A 284 12.25 -10.54 -0.62
C VAL A 284 11.03 -10.31 0.27
N GLY A 285 11.27 -10.18 1.58
CA GLY A 285 10.25 -9.90 2.57
C GLY A 285 10.69 -8.87 3.59
N TYR A 286 9.72 -8.15 4.15
CA TYR A 286 9.93 -7.23 5.27
C TYR A 286 8.81 -7.43 6.30
N VAL A 287 9.14 -8.08 7.42
CA VAL A 287 8.16 -8.53 8.40
C VAL A 287 8.26 -7.68 9.67
N ARG A 288 7.11 -7.20 10.14
CA ARG A 288 6.94 -6.53 11.43
C ARG A 288 6.00 -7.36 12.29
N ASN A 289 6.30 -7.51 13.58
CA ASN A 289 5.44 -8.20 14.52
C ASN A 289 5.70 -7.72 15.97
N PRO A 290 4.72 -7.09 16.64
CA PRO A 290 3.45 -6.60 16.11
C PRO A 290 3.65 -5.56 14.98
N SER A 291 2.62 -5.35 14.15
CA SER A 291 2.67 -4.39 13.04
C SER A 291 1.96 -3.08 13.36
N ILE A 292 0.97 -3.06 14.26
CA ILE A 292 0.19 -1.86 14.58
C ILE A 292 0.06 -1.69 16.10
N ASN A 293 0.28 -0.47 16.57
CA ASN A 293 -0.11 -0.03 17.92
C ASN A 293 -1.53 0.55 17.83
N TYR A 294 -2.51 -0.12 18.43
CA TYR A 294 -3.94 0.23 18.33
C TYR A 294 -4.47 0.71 19.69
N GLU A 295 -4.62 2.02 19.86
CA GLU A 295 -5.04 2.66 21.10
C GLU A 295 -6.54 2.97 21.07
N ILE A 296 -7.36 1.99 21.41
CA ILE A 296 -8.83 2.06 21.35
C ILE A 296 -9.38 3.17 22.26
N SER A 297 -8.81 3.32 23.46
CA SER A 297 -9.15 4.37 24.41
C SER A 297 -7.97 4.72 25.31
N GLN A 298 -8.10 5.78 26.12
CA GLN A 298 -7.10 6.15 27.12
C GLN A 298 -6.77 5.05 28.16
N TYR A 299 -7.58 3.98 28.22
CA TYR A 299 -7.40 2.85 29.14
C TYR A 299 -7.26 1.50 28.43
N THR A 300 -7.30 1.47 27.10
CA THR A 300 -7.32 0.22 26.34
C THR A 300 -6.51 0.39 25.08
N SER A 301 -5.41 -0.36 25.01
CA SER A 301 -4.55 -0.46 23.84
C SER A 301 -4.28 -1.93 23.54
N GLU A 302 -4.07 -2.23 22.27
CA GLU A 302 -3.83 -3.56 21.76
C GLU A 302 -2.71 -3.52 20.72
N TYR A 303 -1.78 -4.47 20.79
CA TYR A 303 -0.84 -4.69 19.71
C TYR A 303 -1.40 -5.71 18.75
N ARG A 304 -1.35 -5.38 17.45
CA ARG A 304 -1.92 -6.22 16.41
C ARG A 304 -0.83 -6.76 15.50
N SER A 305 -0.98 -8.03 15.12
CA SER A 305 0.00 -8.77 14.32
C SER A 305 -0.57 -9.08 12.94
N LEU A 306 0.29 -9.24 11.94
CA LEU A 306 -0.15 -9.59 10.58
C LEU A 306 -0.88 -10.95 10.58
N PHE A 307 -1.96 -11.04 9.81
CA PHE A 307 -2.87 -12.20 9.82
C PHE A 307 -2.18 -13.53 9.53
N PHE A 308 -1.14 -13.56 8.68
CA PHE A 308 -0.48 -14.81 8.28
C PHE A 308 0.08 -15.59 9.48
N TRP A 309 0.40 -14.94 10.61
CA TRP A 309 0.85 -15.64 11.81
C TRP A 309 -0.18 -16.64 12.37
N SER A 310 -1.45 -16.55 11.96
CA SER A 310 -2.47 -17.55 12.30
C SER A 310 -2.25 -18.92 11.62
N ASP A 311 -1.57 -18.96 10.47
CA ASP A 311 -1.29 -20.20 9.73
C ASP A 311 0.14 -20.71 9.92
N TYR A 312 1.05 -19.88 10.44
CA TYR A 312 2.48 -20.19 10.55
C TYR A 312 2.98 -19.93 11.96
N GLN A 313 3.63 -20.93 12.57
CA GLN A 313 4.16 -20.80 13.93
C GLN A 313 5.51 -20.10 13.96
N THR A 314 6.27 -20.22 12.87
CA THR A 314 7.62 -19.66 12.74
C THR A 314 7.81 -18.98 11.40
N ILE A 315 8.80 -18.07 11.34
CA ILE A 315 9.14 -17.42 10.07
C ILE A 315 9.73 -18.40 9.04
N ASP A 316 10.41 -19.44 9.49
CA ASP A 316 10.92 -20.53 8.63
C ASP A 316 9.78 -21.21 7.88
N GLU A 317 8.68 -21.55 8.57
CA GLU A 317 7.49 -22.14 7.95
C GLU A 317 6.85 -21.18 6.95
N ALA A 318 6.74 -19.89 7.28
CA ALA A 318 6.16 -18.88 6.41
C ALA A 318 6.99 -18.68 5.12
N ILE A 319 8.32 -18.57 5.24
CA ILE A 319 9.23 -18.45 4.09
C ILE A 319 9.17 -19.71 3.23
N TYR A 320 9.20 -20.89 3.83
CA TYR A 320 9.09 -22.15 3.10
C TYR A 320 7.74 -22.28 2.37
N GLY A 321 6.64 -21.97 3.06
CA GLY A 321 5.30 -21.95 2.48
C GLY A 321 5.20 -20.98 1.30
N PHE A 322 5.73 -19.77 1.44
CA PHE A 322 5.76 -18.77 0.37
C PHE A 322 6.60 -19.26 -0.82
N LEU A 323 7.83 -19.72 -0.61
CA LEU A 323 8.71 -20.18 -1.70
C LEU A 323 8.10 -21.37 -2.47
N THR A 324 7.48 -22.31 -1.78
CA THR A 324 6.89 -23.50 -2.41
C THR A 324 5.55 -23.24 -3.12
N ASP A 325 4.85 -22.16 -2.78
CA ASP A 325 3.60 -21.73 -3.43
C ASP A 325 3.83 -20.94 -4.74
N TYR A 326 5.08 -20.67 -5.16
CA TYR A 326 5.36 -19.78 -6.30
C TYR A 326 4.58 -20.11 -7.58
N GLU A 327 4.56 -21.38 -8.03
CA GLU A 327 3.84 -21.77 -9.26
C GLU A 327 2.33 -21.56 -9.13
N ASP A 328 1.76 -21.87 -7.96
CA ASP A 328 0.34 -21.67 -7.70
C ASP A 328 0.00 -20.18 -7.54
N ALA A 329 0.88 -19.39 -6.91
CA ALA A 329 0.77 -17.93 -6.80
C ALA A 329 0.85 -17.26 -8.17
N LEU A 330 1.76 -17.69 -9.05
CA LEU A 330 1.85 -17.21 -10.42
C LEU A 330 0.58 -17.53 -11.22
N SER A 331 0.03 -18.73 -11.06
CA SER A 331 -1.23 -19.13 -11.70
C SER A 331 -2.40 -18.25 -11.26
N ARG A 332 -2.55 -18.00 -9.96
CA ARG A 332 -3.58 -17.09 -9.40
C ARG A 332 -3.37 -15.65 -9.85
N ALA A 333 -2.12 -15.17 -9.88
CA ALA A 333 -1.73 -13.86 -10.38
C ALA A 333 -2.12 -13.65 -11.84
N ILE A 334 -1.84 -14.62 -12.72
CA ILE A 334 -2.26 -14.59 -14.13
C ILE A 334 -3.79 -14.53 -14.24
N ALA A 335 -4.51 -15.30 -13.42
CA ALA A 335 -5.97 -15.32 -13.45
C ALA A 335 -6.59 -13.97 -13.07
N ILE A 336 -6.10 -13.32 -12.00
CA ILE A 336 -6.59 -12.00 -11.58
C ILE A 336 -6.17 -10.90 -12.57
N ASP A 337 -4.94 -10.95 -13.11
CA ASP A 337 -4.46 -10.02 -14.13
C ASP A 337 -5.38 -10.05 -15.35
N ASN A 338 -5.63 -11.25 -15.89
CA ASN A 338 -6.48 -11.46 -17.05
C ASN A 338 -7.90 -10.95 -16.79
N ARG A 339 -8.48 -11.24 -15.61
CA ARG A 339 -9.84 -10.77 -15.26
C ARG A 339 -9.93 -9.24 -15.25
N ILE A 340 -8.97 -8.56 -14.63
CA ILE A 340 -8.97 -7.08 -14.52
C ILE A 340 -8.74 -6.46 -15.91
N GLN A 341 -7.71 -6.91 -16.62
CA GLN A 341 -7.34 -6.34 -17.91
C GLN A 341 -8.40 -6.58 -18.98
N GLN A 342 -9.01 -7.78 -19.05
CA GLN A 342 -10.10 -8.04 -19.99
C GLN A 342 -11.33 -7.16 -19.72
N ALA A 343 -11.69 -6.97 -18.45
CA ALA A 343 -12.81 -6.09 -18.11
C ALA A 343 -12.54 -4.64 -18.49
N ALA A 344 -11.33 -4.13 -18.23
CA ALA A 344 -10.92 -2.77 -18.57
C ALA A 344 -10.71 -2.54 -20.08
N ALA A 345 -10.22 -3.53 -20.81
CA ALA A 345 -10.02 -3.46 -22.26
C ALA A 345 -11.32 -3.24 -23.04
N SER A 346 -12.48 -3.52 -22.43
CA SER A 346 -13.80 -3.17 -23.01
C SER A 346 -14.08 -1.65 -23.08
N TYR A 347 -13.25 -0.82 -22.42
CA TYR A 347 -13.28 0.63 -22.52
C TYR A 347 -12.20 1.11 -23.51
N SER A 348 -10.93 0.86 -23.19
CA SER A 348 -9.79 1.14 -24.07
C SER A 348 -8.53 0.39 -23.60
N SER A 349 -7.52 0.29 -24.46
CA SER A 349 -6.21 -0.25 -24.08
C SER A 349 -5.50 0.63 -23.04
N GLU A 350 -5.62 1.96 -23.17
CA GLU A 350 -5.07 2.93 -22.22
C GLU A 350 -5.66 2.73 -20.82
N TYR A 351 -6.98 2.54 -20.73
CA TYR A 351 -7.64 2.27 -19.45
C TYR A 351 -7.23 0.92 -18.85
N SER A 352 -7.02 -0.10 -19.68
CA SER A 352 -6.46 -1.38 -19.23
C SER A 352 -5.07 -1.24 -18.60
N SER A 353 -4.25 -0.31 -19.10
CA SER A 353 -2.95 0.02 -18.48
C SER A 353 -3.14 0.75 -17.14
N VAL A 354 -4.02 1.76 -17.07
CA VAL A 354 -4.29 2.53 -15.85
C VAL A 354 -4.69 1.63 -14.67
N VAL A 355 -5.65 0.72 -14.89
CA VAL A 355 -6.06 -0.21 -13.81
C VAL A 355 -4.93 -1.15 -13.40
N SER A 356 -4.02 -1.51 -14.32
CA SER A 356 -2.88 -2.37 -14.04
C SER A 356 -1.83 -1.68 -13.14
N PHE A 357 -1.69 -0.35 -13.26
CA PHE A 357 -0.75 0.43 -12.45
C PHE A 357 -1.22 0.60 -11.00
N ALA A 358 -2.54 0.68 -10.78
CA ALA A 358 -3.10 1.02 -9.47
C ALA A 358 -3.16 -0.14 -8.47
N VAL A 359 -3.30 -1.40 -8.91
CA VAL A 359 -3.65 -2.52 -8.00
C VAL A 359 -2.61 -2.74 -6.90
N ARG A 360 -1.33 -2.90 -7.27
CA ARG A 360 -0.24 -3.05 -6.28
C ARG A 360 -0.08 -1.82 -5.39
N GLN A 361 -0.30 -0.62 -5.95
CA GLN A 361 -0.24 0.63 -5.20
C GLN A 361 -1.26 0.68 -4.06
N VAL A 362 -2.52 0.29 -4.33
CA VAL A 362 -3.58 0.31 -3.31
C VAL A 362 -3.38 -0.79 -2.26
N PHE A 363 -3.12 -2.02 -2.68
CA PHE A 363 -2.93 -3.13 -1.73
C PHE A 363 -1.62 -3.03 -0.96
N GLY A 364 -0.60 -2.38 -1.53
CA GLY A 364 0.65 -2.05 -0.85
C GLY A 364 0.50 -1.01 0.26
N ALA A 365 -0.68 -0.41 0.46
CA ALA A 365 -0.94 0.51 1.55
C ALA A 365 -1.54 -0.17 2.79
N LEU A 366 -1.72 -1.50 2.79
CA LEU A 366 -2.53 -2.22 3.79
C LEU A 366 -1.70 -3.14 4.69
N ASP A 367 -2.01 -3.16 5.98
CA ASP A 367 -1.74 -4.29 6.88
C ASP A 367 -3.06 -4.94 7.30
N ILE A 368 -3.18 -6.26 7.10
CA ILE A 368 -4.33 -7.07 7.55
C ILE A 368 -3.90 -7.76 8.84
N THR A 369 -4.64 -7.53 9.92
CA THR A 369 -4.16 -7.83 11.27
C THR A 369 -5.17 -8.59 12.13
N LEU A 370 -4.63 -9.33 13.09
CA LEU A 370 -5.33 -10.00 14.18
C LEU A 370 -4.83 -9.45 15.53
N PRO A 371 -5.63 -9.57 16.60
CA PRO A 371 -5.11 -9.40 17.96
C PRO A 371 -3.94 -10.36 18.20
N GLN A 372 -3.02 -9.99 19.10
CA GLN A 372 -2.01 -10.94 19.57
C GLN A 372 -2.66 -12.23 20.11
N PRO A 373 -2.00 -13.39 19.93
CA PRO A 373 -2.60 -14.66 20.30
C PRO A 373 -2.80 -14.73 21.81
N SER A 374 -3.77 -15.53 22.22
CA SER A 374 -3.99 -15.86 23.63
C SER A 374 -2.75 -16.54 24.22
N SER A 375 -2.67 -16.64 25.55
CA SER A 375 -1.51 -17.24 26.24
C SER A 375 -1.24 -18.70 25.89
N ASP A 376 -2.22 -19.41 25.30
CA ASP A 376 -2.12 -20.77 24.76
C ASP A 376 -1.63 -20.81 23.30
N GLY A 377 -1.38 -19.66 22.67
CA GLY A 377 -0.97 -19.53 21.28
C GLY A 377 -2.12 -19.47 20.27
N THR A 378 -3.38 -19.45 20.72
CA THR A 378 -4.55 -19.41 19.83
C THR A 378 -4.80 -18.00 19.29
N TRP A 379 -4.94 -17.88 17.97
CA TRP A 379 -5.31 -16.64 17.28
C TRP A 379 -6.83 -16.49 17.16
N ASP A 380 -7.36 -15.32 17.48
CA ASP A 380 -8.76 -14.98 17.19
C ASP A 380 -8.88 -14.50 15.75
N THR A 381 -9.14 -15.43 14.82
CA THR A 381 -9.31 -15.12 13.39
C THR A 381 -10.67 -14.48 13.07
N SER A 382 -11.53 -14.24 14.08
CA SER A 382 -12.81 -13.54 13.89
C SER A 382 -12.67 -12.03 14.01
N ASP A 383 -11.70 -11.55 14.80
CA ASP A 383 -11.40 -10.13 14.97
C ASP A 383 -10.34 -9.66 13.96
N VAL A 384 -10.71 -9.61 12.69
CA VAL A 384 -9.83 -9.08 11.63
C VAL A 384 -9.98 -7.56 11.55
N LYS A 385 -8.85 -6.84 11.43
CA LYS A 385 -8.84 -5.40 11.16
C LYS A 385 -7.81 -5.06 10.10
N ILE A 386 -8.17 -4.16 9.19
CA ILE A 386 -7.25 -3.66 8.16
C ILE A 386 -6.88 -2.22 8.47
N PHE A 387 -5.57 -1.97 8.49
CA PHE A 387 -5.01 -0.63 8.63
C PHE A 387 -4.42 -0.17 7.29
N MET A 388 -4.77 1.04 6.87
CA MET A 388 -4.31 1.67 5.64
C MET A 388 -3.42 2.87 5.97
N LYS A 389 -2.21 2.91 5.40
CA LYS A 389 -1.31 4.08 5.48
C LYS A 389 -1.62 5.08 4.37
N ASN A 390 -1.70 6.37 4.70
CA ASN A 390 -1.83 7.43 3.70
C ASN A 390 -0.50 7.74 2.99
N LEU A 391 -0.09 6.87 2.07
CA LEU A 391 1.22 6.94 1.40
C LEU A 391 1.40 8.24 0.58
N GLY A 392 2.57 8.84 0.70
CA GLY A 392 2.99 9.98 -0.14
C GLY A 392 2.31 11.32 0.16
N ILE A 393 1.56 11.41 1.27
CA ILE A 393 0.93 12.66 1.74
C ILE A 393 1.39 12.99 3.16
N ASP A 394 0.85 12.30 4.16
CA ASP A 394 1.05 12.61 5.58
C ASP A 394 1.22 11.37 6.48
N GLY A 395 1.04 10.16 5.95
CA GLY A 395 1.19 8.93 6.73
C GLY A 395 0.07 8.68 7.74
N ARG A 396 -1.09 9.35 7.65
CA ARG A 396 -2.24 9.05 8.51
C ARG A 396 -2.71 7.60 8.43
N VAL A 397 -3.35 7.13 9.50
CA VAL A 397 -3.91 5.77 9.62
C VAL A 397 -5.41 5.78 9.32
N ASN A 398 -5.82 4.93 8.38
CA ASN A 398 -7.19 4.81 7.84
C ASN A 398 -7.81 6.19 7.52
N PRO A 399 -7.17 7.00 6.66
CA PRO A 399 -7.78 8.24 6.19
C PRO A 399 -9.12 7.94 5.52
N VAL A 400 -10.21 8.49 6.06
CA VAL A 400 -11.58 8.17 5.63
C VAL A 400 -11.80 8.50 4.16
N GLU A 401 -11.30 9.65 3.71
CA GLU A 401 -11.34 10.06 2.30
C GLU A 401 -10.45 9.18 1.40
N GLY A 402 -9.36 8.64 1.93
CA GLY A 402 -8.47 7.73 1.21
C GLY A 402 -9.14 6.37 0.96
N ILE A 403 -9.79 5.81 1.98
CA ILE A 403 -10.60 4.59 1.86
C ILE A 403 -11.77 4.82 0.88
N TYR A 404 -12.42 5.98 0.98
CA TYR A 404 -13.51 6.35 0.08
C TYR A 404 -13.07 6.46 -1.38
N ALA A 405 -11.92 7.08 -1.66
CA ALA A 405 -11.34 7.12 -2.99
C ALA A 405 -11.01 5.71 -3.51
N ALA A 406 -10.48 4.84 -2.65
CA ALA A 406 -10.13 3.46 -2.98
C ALA A 406 -11.35 2.50 -3.08
N LEU A 407 -12.52 2.91 -2.59
CA LEU A 407 -13.75 2.09 -2.50
C LEU A 407 -14.06 1.31 -3.78
N PRO A 408 -14.01 1.87 -5.00
CA PRO A 408 -14.38 1.13 -6.20
C PRO A 408 -13.50 -0.10 -6.45
N MET A 409 -12.21 -0.02 -6.13
CA MET A 409 -11.29 -1.14 -6.28
C MET A 409 -11.63 -2.25 -5.27
N PHE A 410 -11.88 -1.90 -4.01
CA PHE A 410 -12.27 -2.89 -3.00
C PHE A 410 -13.58 -3.57 -3.38
N LEU A 411 -14.60 -2.83 -3.80
CA LEU A 411 -15.86 -3.42 -4.27
C LEU A 411 -15.64 -4.37 -5.46
N TYR A 412 -14.78 -4.01 -6.41
CA TYR A 412 -14.52 -4.82 -7.60
C TYR A 412 -13.71 -6.10 -7.32
N ILE A 413 -12.69 -5.98 -6.47
CA ILE A 413 -11.77 -7.09 -6.18
C ILE A 413 -12.36 -8.00 -5.10
N ASN A 414 -12.71 -7.45 -3.94
CA ASN A 414 -13.43 -8.15 -2.87
C ASN A 414 -14.08 -7.14 -1.90
N ALA A 415 -15.39 -6.98 -2.00
CA ALA A 415 -16.16 -6.01 -1.23
C ALA A 415 -16.09 -6.21 0.30
N SER A 416 -15.74 -7.41 0.80
CA SER A 416 -15.55 -7.67 2.23
C SER A 416 -14.41 -6.87 2.86
N TYR A 417 -13.44 -6.36 2.08
CA TYR A 417 -12.37 -5.51 2.62
C TYR A 417 -12.91 -4.23 3.27
N VAL A 418 -14.02 -3.71 2.75
CA VAL A 418 -14.63 -2.48 3.26
C VAL A 418 -15.08 -2.67 4.71
N GLU A 419 -15.56 -3.86 5.08
CA GLU A 419 -15.93 -4.15 6.47
C GLU A 419 -14.75 -3.96 7.42
N TYR A 420 -13.63 -4.62 7.11
CA TYR A 420 -12.46 -4.65 7.98
C TYR A 420 -11.62 -3.36 7.95
N LEU A 421 -11.73 -2.55 6.90
CA LEU A 421 -11.15 -1.20 6.82
C LEU A 421 -11.93 -0.19 7.69
N LEU A 422 -13.27 -0.34 7.76
CA LEU A 422 -14.12 0.54 8.54
C LEU A 422 -14.25 0.10 10.00
N ALA A 423 -14.05 -1.18 10.32
CA ALA A 423 -14.14 -1.71 11.67
C ALA A 423 -13.34 -0.90 12.73
N PRO A 424 -12.03 -0.60 12.55
CA PRO A 424 -11.29 0.18 13.55
C PRO A 424 -11.79 1.63 13.66
N LEU A 425 -12.26 2.22 12.55
CA LEU A 425 -12.86 3.56 12.56
C LEU A 425 -14.14 3.59 13.41
N PHE A 426 -15.00 2.58 13.30
CA PHE A 426 -16.22 2.49 14.10
C PHE A 426 -15.93 2.27 15.58
N GLU A 427 -15.02 1.37 15.89
CA GLU A 427 -14.69 0.99 17.28
C GLU A 427 -14.12 2.18 18.07
N MET A 428 -13.19 2.94 17.50
CA MET A 428 -12.55 4.05 18.19
C MET A 428 -13.48 5.28 18.33
N GLN A 429 -14.51 5.39 17.48
CA GLN A 429 -15.43 6.54 17.47
C GLN A 429 -16.69 6.34 18.32
N ASN A 430 -16.63 5.43 19.31
CA ASN A 430 -17.68 5.30 20.32
C ASN A 430 -17.92 6.66 21.03
N PRO A 431 -19.18 7.06 21.31
CA PRO A 431 -19.47 8.31 22.03
C PRO A 431 -18.70 8.55 23.34
N SER A 432 -18.23 7.49 24.02
CA SER A 432 -17.41 7.62 25.24
C SER A 432 -15.97 8.08 24.97
N THR A 433 -15.39 7.71 23.82
CA THR A 433 -14.03 8.05 23.40
C THR A 433 -14.01 9.22 22.43
N TYR A 434 -15.08 9.41 21.67
CA TYR A 434 -15.21 10.42 20.62
C TYR A 434 -16.57 11.14 20.73
N PRO A 435 -16.62 12.29 21.43
CA PRO A 435 -17.88 12.95 21.78
C PRO A 435 -18.46 13.83 20.66
N TYR A 436 -17.87 13.83 19.45
CA TYR A 436 -18.33 14.66 18.34
C TYR A 436 -19.50 14.02 17.56
N TYR A 437 -20.26 14.84 16.85
CA TYR A 437 -21.45 14.41 16.10
C TYR A 437 -21.17 14.11 14.62
N TYR A 438 -19.92 14.23 14.18
CA TYR A 438 -19.45 13.97 12.82
C TYR A 438 -18.28 12.99 12.85
N ALA A 439 -18.08 12.21 11.79
CA ALA A 439 -17.00 11.23 11.73
C ALA A 439 -15.61 11.89 11.78
N ALA A 440 -14.67 11.26 12.47
CA ALA A 440 -13.25 11.56 12.43
C ALA A 440 -12.71 11.32 11.02
N ARG A 441 -11.67 12.06 10.63
CA ARG A 441 -11.05 11.94 9.30
C ARG A 441 -9.99 10.82 9.20
N ASP A 442 -9.54 10.32 10.35
CA ASP A 442 -8.52 9.28 10.50
C ASP A 442 -8.60 8.71 11.93
N ILE A 443 -7.77 7.69 12.21
CA ILE A 443 -7.57 7.12 13.54
C ILE A 443 -6.10 7.18 13.96
N GLY A 444 -5.35 8.15 13.46
CA GLY A 444 -3.92 8.26 13.74
C GLY A 444 -3.25 9.23 12.80
N THR A 445 -2.44 10.12 13.35
CA THR A 445 -1.72 11.14 12.59
C THR A 445 -0.42 10.63 11.96
N ALA A 446 0.10 9.48 12.41
CA ALA A 446 1.30 8.84 11.89
C ALA A 446 1.25 7.31 12.03
N TYR A 447 1.26 6.62 10.89
CA TYR A 447 1.41 5.17 10.81
C TYR A 447 2.77 4.75 11.40
N PRO A 448 2.87 3.63 12.14
CA PRO A 448 1.85 2.60 12.40
C PRO A 448 1.12 2.75 13.75
N ASN A 449 0.94 3.99 14.23
CA ASN A 449 0.24 4.28 15.48
C ASN A 449 -1.21 4.70 15.20
N ALA A 450 -2.15 3.81 15.51
CA ALA A 450 -3.58 4.07 15.42
C ALA A 450 -4.10 4.58 16.77
N SER A 451 -4.05 5.90 16.97
CA SER A 451 -4.53 6.60 18.15
C SER A 451 -5.34 7.83 17.75
N LEU A 452 -6.57 7.95 18.25
CA LEU A 452 -7.42 9.11 17.98
C LEU A 452 -6.85 10.35 18.66
N THR A 453 -6.74 11.43 17.89
CA THR A 453 -6.27 12.72 18.41
C THR A 453 -7.33 13.80 18.21
N SER A 454 -7.16 14.96 18.86
CA SER A 454 -8.01 16.13 18.59
C SER A 454 -7.91 16.59 17.13
N ALA A 455 -6.79 16.34 16.45
CA ALA A 455 -6.61 16.64 15.03
C ALA A 455 -7.43 15.70 14.12
N SER A 456 -7.82 14.52 14.61
CA SER A 456 -8.70 13.59 13.89
C SER A 456 -10.16 14.11 13.86
N ALA A 457 -10.54 14.99 14.79
CA ALA A 457 -11.88 15.57 14.93
C ALA A 457 -11.99 16.99 14.31
N ASP A 458 -11.74 17.11 13.00
CA ASP A 458 -11.87 18.40 12.31
C ASP A 458 -13.32 18.70 11.90
N SER A 459 -13.95 19.64 12.62
CA SER A 459 -15.31 20.09 12.32
C SER A 459 -15.50 20.68 10.91
N GLN A 460 -14.44 21.17 10.26
CA GLN A 460 -14.50 21.71 8.89
C GLN A 460 -14.66 20.60 7.85
N GLU A 461 -14.17 19.40 8.15
CA GLU A 461 -14.30 18.22 7.30
C GLU A 461 -15.51 17.36 7.69
N GLY A 462 -16.32 17.79 8.67
CA GLY A 462 -17.40 16.97 9.24
C GLY A 462 -18.41 16.45 8.20
N VAL A 463 -18.80 17.27 7.21
CA VAL A 463 -19.70 16.84 6.11
C VAL A 463 -19.02 15.82 5.20
N GLU A 464 -17.75 16.05 4.85
CA GLU A 464 -16.95 15.19 3.97
C GLU A 464 -16.77 13.81 4.58
N GLN A 465 -16.27 13.74 5.82
CA GLN A 465 -15.94 12.47 6.46
C GLN A 465 -17.18 11.69 6.88
N THR A 466 -18.20 12.39 7.38
CA THR A 466 -19.48 11.74 7.70
C THR A 466 -20.17 11.20 6.45
N GLY A 467 -20.15 11.96 5.35
CA GLY A 467 -20.68 11.52 4.06
C GLY A 467 -19.96 10.28 3.55
N ASN A 468 -18.63 10.29 3.60
CA ASN A 468 -17.78 9.16 3.21
C ASN A 468 -18.13 7.90 4.03
N MET A 469 -18.21 7.99 5.36
CA MET A 469 -18.52 6.85 6.23
C MET A 469 -19.91 6.23 5.94
N LEU A 470 -20.95 7.05 5.82
CA LEU A 470 -22.31 6.55 5.53
C LEU A 470 -22.39 5.90 4.15
N ILE A 471 -21.77 6.51 3.13
CA ILE A 471 -21.74 5.97 1.76
C ILE A 471 -20.99 4.64 1.71
N MET A 472 -19.78 4.56 2.29
CA MET A 472 -18.98 3.33 2.28
C MET A 472 -19.67 2.19 3.05
N THR A 473 -20.29 2.49 4.19
CA THR A 473 -21.02 1.50 4.99
C THR A 473 -22.20 0.93 4.24
N TYR A 474 -23.00 1.78 3.58
CA TYR A 474 -24.10 1.31 2.77
C TYR A 474 -23.63 0.57 1.51
N ALA A 475 -22.57 1.05 0.85
CA ALA A 475 -21.97 0.38 -0.30
C ALA A 475 -21.51 -1.03 0.07
N HIS A 476 -20.79 -1.20 1.19
CA HIS A 476 -20.42 -2.51 1.70
C HIS A 476 -21.64 -3.44 1.77
N ALA A 477 -22.67 -3.03 2.52
CA ALA A 477 -23.86 -3.85 2.72
C ALA A 477 -24.57 -4.18 1.39
N LEU A 478 -24.64 -3.22 0.47
CA LEU A 478 -25.27 -3.40 -0.84
C LEU A 478 -24.54 -4.40 -1.75
N TYR A 479 -23.21 -4.46 -1.67
CA TYR A 479 -22.39 -5.31 -2.54
C TYR A 479 -22.02 -6.66 -1.91
N THR A 480 -22.05 -6.79 -0.58
CA THR A 480 -21.82 -8.07 0.12
C THR A 480 -23.11 -8.76 0.56
N GLY A 481 -24.20 -8.01 0.68
CA GLY A 481 -25.41 -8.47 1.38
C GLY A 481 -25.25 -8.55 2.90
N ASN A 482 -24.11 -8.10 3.45
CA ASN A 482 -23.79 -8.16 4.88
C ASN A 482 -24.15 -6.83 5.58
N GLY A 483 -25.17 -6.88 6.44
CA GLY A 483 -25.63 -5.73 7.25
C GLY A 483 -24.94 -5.58 8.62
N ASN A 484 -23.95 -6.40 8.96
CA ASN A 484 -23.39 -6.45 10.31
C ASN A 484 -22.82 -5.12 10.78
N LEU A 485 -22.05 -4.41 9.94
CA LEU A 485 -21.54 -3.08 10.27
C LEU A 485 -22.67 -2.09 10.59
N ILE A 486 -23.77 -2.15 9.85
CA ILE A 486 -24.93 -1.29 10.07
C ILE A 486 -25.57 -1.64 11.41
N SER A 487 -25.86 -2.93 11.65
CA SER A 487 -26.53 -3.39 12.86
C SER A 487 -25.72 -3.09 14.12
N ALA A 488 -24.39 -3.26 14.08
CA ALA A 488 -23.52 -3.05 15.23
C ALA A 488 -23.32 -1.55 15.57
N ASN A 489 -23.45 -0.66 14.59
CA ASN A 489 -23.11 0.76 14.73
C ASN A 489 -24.28 1.70 14.42
N TYR A 490 -25.51 1.22 14.41
CA TYR A 490 -26.68 1.97 13.93
C TYR A 490 -26.86 3.32 14.65
N ASP A 491 -26.69 3.36 15.97
CA ASP A 491 -26.85 4.60 16.74
C ASP A 491 -25.78 5.65 16.41
N LEU A 492 -24.55 5.21 16.13
CA LEU A 492 -23.47 6.10 15.69
C LEU A 492 -23.73 6.63 14.27
N LEU A 493 -24.14 5.75 13.36
CA LEU A 493 -24.55 6.12 11.99
C LEU A 493 -25.72 7.13 12.02
N LYS A 494 -26.70 6.91 12.90
CA LYS A 494 -27.82 7.82 13.10
C LYS A 494 -27.37 9.17 13.64
N ARG A 495 -26.49 9.19 14.63
CA ARG A 495 -25.92 10.42 15.20
C ARG A 495 -25.22 11.26 14.13
N TRP A 496 -24.43 10.60 13.29
CA TRP A 496 -23.77 11.19 12.12
C TRP A 496 -24.75 11.71 11.08
N ALA A 497 -25.82 10.96 10.78
CA ALA A 497 -26.86 11.42 9.87
C ALA A 497 -27.57 12.68 10.39
N GLU A 498 -27.85 12.76 11.69
CA GLU A 498 -28.45 13.96 12.30
C GLU A 498 -27.55 15.20 12.22
N TYR A 499 -26.23 15.03 12.28
CA TYR A 499 -25.30 16.12 11.97
C TYR A 499 -25.47 16.56 10.51
N LEU A 500 -25.50 15.63 9.56
CA LEU A 500 -25.68 15.97 8.14
C LEU A 500 -26.99 16.72 7.86
N VAL A 501 -28.10 16.41 8.54
CA VAL A 501 -29.38 17.13 8.37
C VAL A 501 -29.20 18.65 8.50
N ASN A 502 -28.35 19.09 9.43
CA ASN A 502 -28.19 20.51 9.76
C ASN A 502 -27.03 21.19 9.01
N HIS A 503 -26.06 20.42 8.51
CA HIS A 503 -24.80 20.96 7.97
C HIS A 503 -24.61 20.73 6.46
N THR A 504 -25.46 19.93 5.81
CA THR A 504 -25.25 19.49 4.42
C THR A 504 -25.52 20.56 3.37
N LEU A 505 -26.63 21.31 3.49
CA LEU A 505 -27.05 22.19 2.38
C LEU A 505 -26.03 23.30 2.14
N TYR A 506 -25.56 23.93 3.22
CA TYR A 506 -24.60 25.04 3.21
C TYR A 506 -23.35 24.65 4.01
N PRO A 507 -22.47 23.79 3.45
CA PRO A 507 -21.32 23.30 4.18
C PRO A 507 -20.33 24.45 4.46
N SER A 508 -19.89 24.58 5.71
CA SER A 508 -18.82 25.49 6.10
C SER A 508 -17.47 24.79 5.96
N ASN A 509 -16.72 25.04 4.90
CA ASN A 509 -15.39 24.45 4.76
C ASN A 509 -14.45 25.33 3.90
N PRO A 510 -13.47 26.04 4.49
CA PRO A 510 -12.41 26.71 3.74
C PRO A 510 -11.18 25.83 3.38
N ALA A 511 -11.09 24.56 3.82
CA ALA A 511 -9.89 23.73 3.62
C ALA A 511 -10.18 22.21 3.56
N SER A 512 -10.09 21.62 2.37
CA SER A 512 -9.94 20.16 2.15
C SER A 512 -8.59 19.89 1.47
N MET A 513 -7.97 18.75 1.76
CA MET A 513 -6.62 18.36 1.28
C MET A 513 -6.42 18.40 -0.24
N THR A 514 -7.47 18.52 -1.05
CA THR A 514 -7.34 18.56 -2.52
C THR A 514 -7.72 19.89 -3.17
N THR A 515 -8.35 20.81 -2.44
CA THR A 515 -8.66 22.18 -2.87
C THR A 515 -9.08 22.97 -1.62
N LYS A 516 -8.69 24.25 -1.50
CA LYS A 516 -9.46 25.19 -0.67
C LYS A 516 -10.90 25.19 -1.21
N SER A 517 -11.78 24.33 -0.70
CA SER A 517 -13.21 24.45 -0.98
C SER A 517 -13.65 25.76 -0.33
N SER A 518 -14.57 26.46 -0.95
CA SER A 518 -15.24 27.57 -0.32
C SER A 518 -16.33 27.03 0.61
N SER A 519 -16.76 27.84 1.57
CA SER A 519 -18.10 27.66 2.14
C SER A 519 -19.13 27.57 1.01
N ASN A 520 -20.15 26.73 1.16
CA ASN A 520 -21.24 26.50 0.20
C ASN A 520 -20.85 25.75 -1.08
N SER A 521 -19.89 24.82 -1.00
CA SER A 521 -19.52 23.98 -2.14
C SER A 521 -20.67 23.10 -2.63
N THR A 522 -21.02 23.25 -3.92
CA THR A 522 -22.05 22.45 -4.61
C THR A 522 -21.72 20.96 -4.58
N ASN A 523 -20.45 20.62 -4.80
CA ASN A 523 -19.99 19.24 -4.91
C ASN A 523 -19.92 18.54 -3.55
N LEU A 524 -19.56 19.26 -2.47
CA LEU A 524 -19.59 18.70 -1.12
C LEU A 524 -21.03 18.52 -0.61
N ALA A 525 -21.91 19.48 -0.87
CA ALA A 525 -23.30 19.42 -0.44
C ALA A 525 -24.03 18.18 -1.03
N VAL A 526 -23.85 17.87 -2.31
CA VAL A 526 -24.51 16.69 -2.91
C VAL A 526 -24.04 15.36 -2.30
N LYS A 527 -22.78 15.27 -1.85
CA LYS A 527 -22.27 14.09 -1.12
C LYS A 527 -23.07 13.86 0.16
N GLY A 528 -23.27 14.91 0.98
CA GLY A 528 -24.04 14.81 2.22
C GLY A 528 -25.50 14.40 1.97
N ILE A 529 -26.12 14.88 0.88
CA ILE A 529 -27.50 14.51 0.51
C ILE A 529 -27.58 13.03 0.12
N ILE A 530 -26.63 12.54 -0.67
CA ILE A 530 -26.55 11.11 -1.04
C ILE A 530 -26.32 10.25 0.21
N ALA A 531 -25.47 10.70 1.14
CA ALA A 531 -25.23 10.02 2.40
C ALA A 531 -26.50 9.93 3.29
N LEU A 532 -27.33 10.98 3.33
CA LEU A 532 -28.63 10.94 4.01
C LEU A 532 -29.59 9.94 3.35
N ASN A 533 -29.59 9.83 2.01
CA ASN A 533 -30.36 8.79 1.34
C ASN A 533 -29.81 7.38 1.61
N ALA A 534 -28.48 7.21 1.67
CA ALA A 534 -27.86 5.97 2.08
C ALA A 534 -28.31 5.59 3.51
N MET A 535 -28.35 6.55 4.45
CA MET A 535 -28.89 6.33 5.79
C MET A 535 -30.34 5.88 5.76
N SER A 536 -31.20 6.51 4.96
CA SER A 536 -32.58 6.05 4.75
C SER A 536 -32.64 4.57 4.35
N ARG A 537 -31.83 4.15 3.37
CA ARG A 537 -31.78 2.75 2.93
C ARG A 537 -31.26 1.80 4.01
N MET A 538 -30.26 2.23 4.79
CA MET A 538 -29.77 1.46 5.94
C MET A 538 -30.84 1.33 7.03
N SER A 539 -31.59 2.39 7.34
CA SER A 539 -32.74 2.35 8.25
C SER A 539 -33.82 1.37 7.80
N ALA A 540 -34.14 1.35 6.49
CA ALA A 540 -35.08 0.38 5.95
C ALA A 540 -34.59 -1.06 6.13
N ALA A 541 -33.30 -1.32 5.87
CA ALA A 541 -32.69 -2.64 6.06
C ALA A 541 -32.72 -3.09 7.53
N MET A 542 -32.63 -2.16 8.48
CA MET A 542 -32.69 -2.42 9.92
C MET A 542 -34.10 -2.33 10.51
N HIS A 543 -35.15 -2.23 9.68
CA HIS A 543 -36.55 -2.11 10.10
C HIS A 543 -36.86 -0.87 10.96
N GLN A 544 -36.09 0.22 10.79
CA GLN A 544 -36.27 1.49 11.48
C GLN A 544 -37.14 2.43 10.63
N GLY A 545 -38.45 2.13 10.57
CA GLY A 545 -39.40 2.79 9.66
C GLY A 545 -39.45 4.33 9.78
N ASN A 546 -39.46 4.86 11.01
CA ASN A 546 -39.48 6.31 11.26
C ASN A 546 -38.20 7.00 10.72
N ASP A 547 -37.05 6.37 10.92
CA ASP A 547 -35.76 6.91 10.45
C ASP A 547 -35.68 6.83 8.92
N TYR A 548 -36.17 5.73 8.32
CA TYR A 548 -36.29 5.60 6.87
C TYR A 548 -37.11 6.75 6.26
N GLU A 549 -38.31 7.00 6.78
CA GLU A 549 -39.20 8.05 6.28
C GLU A 549 -38.58 9.44 6.47
N ARG A 550 -38.01 9.72 7.66
CA ARG A 550 -37.33 10.97 7.97
C ARG A 550 -36.20 11.25 6.99
N TYR A 551 -35.24 10.35 6.86
CA TYR A 551 -34.06 10.60 6.02
C TYR A 551 -34.39 10.55 4.52
N ALA A 552 -35.41 9.77 4.10
CA ALA A 552 -35.91 9.82 2.72
C ALA A 552 -36.53 11.18 2.40
N GLN A 553 -37.37 11.72 3.30
CA GLN A 553 -37.99 13.02 3.12
C GLN A 553 -36.95 14.15 3.16
N VAL A 554 -36.02 14.12 4.13
CA VAL A 554 -34.96 15.13 4.24
C VAL A 554 -34.08 15.12 3.00
N SER A 555 -33.58 13.96 2.56
CA SER A 555 -32.74 13.89 1.35
C SER A 555 -33.47 14.37 0.09
N SER A 556 -34.77 14.05 -0.05
CA SER A 556 -35.61 14.54 -1.16
C SER A 556 -35.80 16.06 -1.12
N ASN A 557 -36.09 16.64 0.04
CA ASN A 557 -36.23 18.09 0.19
C ASN A 557 -34.90 18.83 -0.02
N LEU A 558 -33.80 18.24 0.43
CA LEU A 558 -32.47 18.84 0.29
C LEU A 558 -31.99 18.81 -1.16
N ILE A 559 -32.27 17.75 -1.93
CA ILE A 559 -31.85 17.70 -3.34
C ILE A 559 -32.57 18.75 -4.20
N GLU A 560 -33.85 19.04 -3.91
CA GLU A 560 -34.60 20.12 -4.58
C GLU A 560 -34.03 21.51 -4.27
N GLN A 561 -33.69 21.77 -2.99
CA GLN A 561 -33.06 23.01 -2.56
C GLN A 561 -31.65 23.15 -3.14
N TRP A 562 -30.86 22.07 -3.09
CA TRP A 562 -29.53 21.99 -3.68
C TRP A 562 -29.59 22.30 -5.17
N GLN A 563 -30.52 21.70 -5.93
CA GLN A 563 -30.64 21.97 -7.36
C GLN A 563 -30.94 23.44 -7.63
N SER A 564 -31.73 24.10 -6.77
CA SER A 564 -32.03 25.52 -6.89
C SER A 564 -30.83 26.42 -6.56
N ALA A 565 -30.02 26.05 -5.57
CA ALA A 565 -28.85 26.82 -5.13
C ALA A 565 -27.60 26.59 -6.01
N ALA A 566 -27.45 25.38 -6.53
CA ALA A 566 -26.32 24.93 -7.33
C ALA A 566 -26.40 25.34 -8.80
N MET A 567 -27.56 25.80 -9.28
CA MET A 567 -27.75 26.14 -10.69
C MET A 567 -27.19 27.53 -10.99
N ALA A 568 -26.48 27.66 -12.12
CA ALA A 568 -26.16 28.98 -12.68
C ALA A 568 -27.46 29.76 -12.99
N SER A 569 -27.40 31.09 -12.94
CA SER A 569 -28.57 31.95 -13.16
C SER A 569 -29.22 31.78 -14.54
N ASP A 570 -28.45 31.37 -15.55
CA ASP A 570 -28.91 31.05 -16.91
C ASP A 570 -29.37 29.60 -17.09
N HIS A 571 -29.33 28.80 -16.03
CA HIS A 571 -29.70 27.37 -15.99
C HIS A 571 -28.87 26.45 -16.90
N SER A 572 -27.68 26.89 -17.32
CA SER A 572 -26.84 26.14 -18.26
C SER A 572 -25.96 25.06 -17.62
N HIS A 573 -25.53 25.23 -16.37
CA HIS A 573 -24.64 24.30 -15.64
C HIS A 573 -24.73 24.48 -14.12
N LEU A 574 -24.00 23.66 -13.37
CA LEU A 574 -23.85 23.76 -11.93
C LEU A 574 -22.65 24.65 -11.55
N VAL A 575 -22.85 25.59 -10.63
CA VAL A 575 -21.79 26.47 -10.10
C VAL A 575 -20.89 25.74 -9.11
N ALA A 576 -19.65 26.22 -8.95
CA ALA A 576 -18.68 25.61 -8.04
C ALA A 576 -19.14 25.70 -6.57
N ASP A 577 -19.56 26.89 -6.17
CA ASP A 577 -20.10 27.21 -4.85
C ASP A 577 -21.34 28.09 -5.02
N TYR A 578 -22.27 28.02 -4.07
CA TYR A 578 -23.50 28.80 -4.18
C TYR A 578 -23.25 30.30 -4.12
N GLY A 579 -23.97 31.05 -4.95
CA GLY A 579 -23.85 32.50 -5.01
C GLY A 579 -22.61 33.01 -5.73
N ASN A 580 -21.73 32.13 -6.24
CA ASN A 580 -20.67 32.52 -7.15
C ASN A 580 -21.22 33.00 -8.51
N SER A 581 -20.33 33.56 -9.35
CA SER A 581 -20.69 33.96 -10.70
C SER A 581 -21.27 32.78 -11.49
N SER A 582 -22.15 33.10 -12.44
CA SER A 582 -22.68 32.14 -13.40
C SER A 582 -21.63 31.57 -14.37
N GLU A 583 -20.36 31.96 -14.22
CA GLU A 583 -19.23 31.41 -14.99
C GLU A 583 -18.45 30.36 -14.19
N SER A 584 -18.72 30.23 -12.88
CA SER A 584 -18.03 29.28 -12.02
C SER A 584 -18.56 27.86 -12.22
N TRP A 585 -17.70 26.86 -12.05
CA TRP A 585 -18.04 25.44 -12.24
C TRP A 585 -17.14 24.53 -11.41
N ALA A 586 -17.58 23.31 -11.14
CA ALA A 586 -16.78 22.28 -10.46
C ALA A 586 -16.86 20.94 -11.18
N LEU A 587 -15.79 20.16 -11.07
CA LEU A 587 -15.75 18.77 -11.47
C LEU A 587 -16.64 17.96 -10.54
N MET A 588 -17.83 17.56 -10.99
CA MET A 588 -18.88 16.98 -10.14
C MET A 588 -18.66 15.49 -9.81
N TYR A 589 -17.51 15.15 -9.22
CA TYR A 589 -17.15 13.78 -8.88
C TYR A 589 -18.03 13.14 -7.80
N ASN A 590 -18.67 13.91 -6.90
CA ASN A 590 -19.58 13.37 -5.89
C ASN A 590 -20.97 13.00 -6.43
N LEU A 591 -21.18 13.04 -7.75
CA LEU A 591 -22.33 12.38 -8.37
C LEU A 591 -22.10 10.86 -8.51
N TYR A 592 -20.85 10.39 -8.41
CA TYR A 592 -20.52 8.97 -8.54
C TYR A 592 -21.22 8.06 -7.50
N PRO A 593 -21.26 8.40 -6.20
CA PRO A 593 -21.97 7.62 -5.20
C PRO A 593 -23.46 7.39 -5.50
N ASP A 594 -24.16 8.36 -6.10
CA ASP A 594 -25.58 8.17 -6.44
C ASP A 594 -25.76 7.03 -7.45
N ARG A 595 -24.86 6.93 -8.44
CA ARG A 595 -24.85 5.81 -9.39
C ARG A 595 -24.42 4.50 -8.75
N LEU A 596 -23.35 4.53 -7.96
CA LEU A 596 -22.80 3.37 -7.27
C LEU A 596 -23.83 2.71 -6.34
N LEU A 597 -24.56 3.52 -5.58
CA LEU A 597 -25.60 3.09 -4.65
C LEU A 597 -26.97 2.94 -5.32
N SER A 598 -27.15 3.54 -6.50
CA SER A 598 -28.44 3.70 -7.21
C SER A 598 -29.54 4.27 -6.34
N THR A 599 -29.20 5.32 -5.61
CA THR A 599 -30.14 6.09 -4.81
C THR A 599 -31.21 6.76 -5.70
N SER A 600 -30.88 7.05 -6.96
CA SER A 600 -31.76 7.70 -7.95
C SER A 600 -32.28 9.06 -7.46
N LEU A 601 -31.48 9.74 -6.64
CA LEU A 601 -31.80 11.07 -6.12
C LEU A 601 -31.68 12.13 -7.21
N LEU A 602 -30.71 11.96 -8.11
CA LEU A 602 -30.39 12.92 -9.14
C LEU A 602 -31.12 12.53 -10.43
N ASN A 603 -31.97 13.43 -10.93
CA ASN A 603 -32.60 13.23 -12.22
C ASN A 603 -31.57 13.36 -13.36
N GLN A 604 -31.90 12.76 -14.51
CA GLN A 604 -31.03 12.77 -15.68
C GLN A 604 -30.66 14.20 -16.12
N SER A 605 -31.59 15.15 -16.03
CA SER A 605 -31.34 16.54 -16.45
C SER A 605 -30.28 17.26 -15.61
N VAL A 606 -30.15 16.94 -14.31
CA VAL A 606 -29.09 17.45 -13.44
C VAL A 606 -27.76 16.81 -13.83
N CYS A 607 -27.76 15.50 -14.05
CA CYS A 607 -26.58 14.79 -14.53
C CYS A 607 -26.10 15.34 -15.88
N ASP A 608 -27.01 15.66 -16.80
CA ASP A 608 -26.68 16.21 -18.11
C ASP A 608 -26.09 17.63 -18.00
N ARG A 609 -26.66 18.48 -17.14
CA ARG A 609 -26.15 19.86 -16.91
C ARG A 609 -24.81 19.90 -16.19
N ALA A 610 -24.54 18.95 -15.32
CA ALA A 610 -23.20 18.77 -14.75
C ALA A 610 -22.13 18.47 -15.83
N LYS A 611 -22.56 18.07 -17.04
CA LYS A 611 -21.69 17.63 -18.16
C LYS A 611 -21.69 18.58 -19.36
N SER A 612 -22.67 19.49 -19.51
CA SER A 612 -23.11 19.96 -20.84
C SER A 612 -22.37 21.17 -21.45
N THR A 613 -21.55 21.92 -20.72
CA THR A 613 -21.08 23.23 -21.26
C THR A 613 -19.64 23.60 -21.00
N HIS A 614 -19.00 23.07 -19.95
CA HIS A 614 -17.63 23.41 -19.58
C HIS A 614 -16.60 22.29 -19.85
N ASP A 615 -17.03 21.02 -19.82
CA ASP A 615 -16.11 19.88 -19.87
C ASP A 615 -15.49 19.66 -21.25
N LEU A 616 -16.25 19.83 -22.34
CA LEU A 616 -15.74 19.57 -23.70
C LEU A 616 -14.85 20.70 -24.24
N THR A 617 -15.06 21.95 -23.80
CA THR A 617 -14.31 23.12 -24.28
C THR A 617 -12.94 23.24 -23.63
N LEU A 618 -12.77 22.67 -22.43
CA LEU A 618 -11.49 22.66 -21.70
C LEU A 618 -10.57 21.50 -22.07
N ILE A 619 -11.10 20.40 -22.61
CA ILE A 619 -10.30 19.21 -22.98
C ILE A 619 -9.12 19.54 -23.91
N PRO A 620 -9.28 20.37 -24.97
CA PRO A 620 -8.14 20.70 -25.84
C PRO A 620 -7.03 21.51 -25.14
N CYS A 621 -7.30 22.05 -23.95
CA CYS A 621 -6.37 22.94 -23.22
C CYS A 621 -5.44 22.19 -22.26
N TYR A 622 -5.73 20.93 -21.92
CA TYR A 622 -5.01 20.20 -20.87
C TYR A 622 -4.75 18.73 -21.24
N ASP A 623 -3.51 18.28 -21.04
CA ASP A 623 -3.11 16.91 -21.40
C ASP A 623 -3.37 15.88 -20.30
N TYR A 624 -3.28 16.29 -19.03
CA TYR A 624 -3.19 15.36 -17.89
C TYR A 624 -4.46 15.32 -17.03
N GLY A 625 -5.44 16.16 -17.32
CA GLY A 625 -6.71 16.23 -16.58
C GLY A 625 -7.39 17.57 -16.77
N ILE A 626 -8.45 17.82 -16.00
CA ILE A 626 -9.14 19.11 -15.94
C ILE A 626 -9.09 19.66 -14.51
N PRO A 627 -9.16 21.00 -14.32
CA PRO A 627 -9.21 21.58 -12.99
C PRO A 627 -10.38 21.02 -12.17
N ILE A 628 -10.19 20.86 -10.86
CA ILE A 628 -11.24 20.38 -9.95
C ILE A 628 -12.40 21.39 -9.85
N SER A 629 -12.11 22.69 -10.02
CA SER A 629 -13.11 23.74 -10.16
C SER A 629 -12.50 24.97 -10.82
N SER A 630 -13.33 25.92 -11.26
CA SER A 630 -12.91 27.21 -11.80
C SER A 630 -12.08 28.04 -10.81
N GLY A 631 -12.19 27.78 -9.51
CA GLY A 631 -11.45 28.47 -8.44
C GLY A 631 -10.22 27.70 -7.93
N ALA A 632 -10.02 26.44 -8.35
CA ALA A 632 -8.97 25.56 -7.83
C ALA A 632 -7.57 25.78 -8.47
N GLY A 633 -7.44 26.72 -9.40
CA GLY A 633 -6.22 26.89 -10.20
C GLY A 633 -5.97 25.70 -11.14
N LEU A 634 -4.72 25.50 -11.55
CA LEU A 634 -4.34 24.45 -12.51
C LEU A 634 -3.99 23.12 -11.82
N VAL A 635 -4.85 22.68 -10.89
CA VAL A 635 -4.68 21.42 -10.14
C VAL A 635 -5.67 20.38 -10.63
N GLY A 636 -5.14 19.21 -11.01
CA GLY A 636 -5.91 18.02 -11.38
C GLY A 636 -5.86 16.96 -10.29
N ASN A 637 -6.84 16.05 -10.35
CA ASN A 637 -6.85 14.87 -9.49
C ASN A 637 -7.37 13.63 -10.23
N SER A 638 -6.56 12.58 -10.33
CA SER A 638 -6.91 11.38 -11.11
C SER A 638 -8.02 10.56 -10.48
N ALA A 639 -8.17 10.58 -9.15
CA ALA A 639 -9.25 9.90 -8.46
C ALA A 639 -10.60 10.57 -8.75
N TRP A 640 -10.65 11.89 -8.61
CA TRP A 640 -11.84 12.69 -8.90
C TRP A 640 -12.21 12.69 -10.39
N LEU A 641 -11.21 12.72 -11.27
CA LEU A 641 -11.44 12.59 -12.71
C LEU A 641 -12.00 11.21 -13.07
N SER A 642 -11.53 10.14 -12.41
CA SER A 642 -12.04 8.78 -12.63
C SER A 642 -13.48 8.61 -12.14
N PHE A 643 -13.84 9.19 -10.99
CA PHE A 643 -15.22 9.22 -10.51
C PHE A 643 -16.13 9.97 -11.48
N THR A 644 -15.68 11.10 -12.01
CA THR A 644 -16.42 11.86 -13.02
C THR A 644 -16.56 11.06 -14.31
N ALA A 645 -15.49 10.41 -14.79
CA ALA A 645 -15.57 9.56 -15.98
C ALA A 645 -16.65 8.48 -15.83
N ALA A 646 -16.81 7.90 -14.63
CA ALA A 646 -17.85 6.90 -14.35
C ALA A 646 -19.28 7.46 -14.35
N THR A 647 -19.48 8.78 -14.17
CA THR A 647 -20.81 9.43 -14.21
C THR A 647 -21.17 9.96 -15.60
N VAL A 648 -20.21 10.01 -16.53
CA VAL A 648 -20.44 10.46 -17.91
C VAL A 648 -21.03 9.32 -18.76
N GLU A 649 -22.11 9.61 -19.48
CA GLU A 649 -22.76 8.66 -20.41
C GLU A 649 -22.17 8.69 -21.81
N ASN A 650 -21.66 9.86 -22.24
CA ASN A 650 -20.95 9.98 -23.49
C ASN A 650 -19.64 9.18 -23.40
N THR A 651 -19.61 8.03 -24.08
CA THR A 651 -18.47 7.11 -24.02
C THR A 651 -17.19 7.75 -24.53
N THR A 652 -17.27 8.60 -25.55
CA THR A 652 -16.11 9.34 -26.07
C THR A 652 -15.52 10.27 -25.01
N LEU A 653 -16.36 11.03 -24.30
CA LEU A 653 -15.91 11.94 -23.24
C LEU A 653 -15.35 11.17 -22.04
N ARG A 654 -16.02 10.09 -21.63
CA ARG A 654 -15.50 9.18 -20.60
C ARG A 654 -14.11 8.67 -20.96
N ASP A 655 -13.94 8.17 -22.18
CA ASP A 655 -12.68 7.57 -22.62
C ASP A 655 -11.58 8.64 -22.73
N GLN A 656 -11.92 9.89 -23.07
CA GLN A 656 -10.99 11.03 -23.00
C GLN A 656 -10.52 11.33 -21.58
N PHE A 657 -11.41 11.33 -20.58
CA PHE A 657 -11.00 11.51 -19.18
C PHE A 657 -10.08 10.39 -18.70
N LEU A 658 -10.39 9.14 -19.05
CA LEU A 658 -9.53 8.00 -18.72
C LEU A 658 -8.18 8.06 -19.46
N SER A 659 -8.16 8.57 -20.69
CA SER A 659 -6.94 8.84 -21.46
C SER A 659 -6.06 9.90 -20.80
N MET A 660 -6.64 10.96 -20.23
CA MET A 660 -5.90 11.97 -19.45
C MET A 660 -5.22 11.36 -18.21
N VAL A 661 -5.93 10.48 -17.49
CA VAL A 661 -5.35 9.73 -16.36
C VAL A 661 -4.20 8.84 -16.81
N TRP A 662 -4.36 8.17 -17.96
CA TRP A 662 -3.30 7.37 -18.57
C TRP A 662 -2.07 8.22 -18.92
N LYS A 663 -2.26 9.34 -19.64
CA LYS A 663 -1.19 10.29 -19.97
C LYS A 663 -0.44 10.76 -18.72
N HIS A 664 -1.15 11.04 -17.63
CA HIS A 664 -0.54 11.43 -16.35
C HIS A 664 0.31 10.30 -15.75
N ALA A 665 -0.25 9.08 -15.72
CA ALA A 665 0.46 7.92 -15.21
C ALA A 665 1.75 7.62 -16.00
N THR A 666 1.72 7.81 -17.33
CA THR A 666 2.81 7.46 -18.23
C THR A 666 3.70 8.63 -18.67
N SER A 667 3.51 9.82 -18.09
CA SER A 667 4.34 10.97 -18.43
C SER A 667 5.71 10.87 -17.77
N ASN A 668 6.75 11.26 -18.52
CA ASN A 668 8.10 11.44 -17.97
C ASN A 668 8.23 12.71 -17.10
N VAL A 669 7.23 13.61 -17.12
CA VAL A 669 7.15 14.76 -16.22
C VAL A 669 6.75 14.33 -14.81
N THR A 670 6.11 13.17 -14.67
CA THR A 670 5.63 12.63 -13.39
C THR A 670 6.81 12.11 -12.56
N GLY A 671 7.41 12.99 -11.74
CA GLY A 671 8.53 12.64 -10.84
C GLY A 671 8.15 11.87 -9.56
N ALA A 672 7.01 11.18 -9.54
CA ALA A 672 6.51 10.41 -8.40
C ALA A 672 5.72 9.17 -8.86
N ILE A 673 5.49 8.21 -7.97
CA ILE A 673 4.81 6.95 -8.29
C ILE A 673 3.31 7.21 -8.43
N PHE A 674 2.81 7.29 -9.67
CA PHE A 674 1.41 7.52 -10.06
C PHE A 674 0.58 8.31 -9.01
N PRO A 675 0.91 9.59 -8.78
CA PRO A 675 0.30 10.38 -7.72
C PRO A 675 -1.10 10.87 -8.12
N PRO A 676 -2.07 10.90 -7.17
CA PRO A 676 -3.41 11.35 -7.46
C PRO A 676 -3.52 12.87 -7.62
N VAL A 677 -2.64 13.69 -7.03
CA VAL A 677 -2.73 15.16 -7.06
C VAL A 677 -1.54 15.75 -7.82
N TYR A 678 -1.82 16.56 -8.83
CA TYR A 678 -0.82 17.07 -9.76
C TYR A 678 -1.24 18.40 -10.38
N TYR A 679 -0.27 19.17 -10.86
CA TYR A 679 -0.55 20.31 -11.74
C TYR A 679 -0.92 19.80 -13.13
N LEU A 680 -1.78 20.53 -13.85
CA LEU A 680 -2.26 20.12 -15.20
C LEU A 680 -1.18 20.09 -16.29
N ASN A 681 0.08 20.40 -15.95
CA ASN A 681 1.27 20.16 -16.77
C ASN A 681 1.94 18.79 -16.48
N GLY A 682 1.37 17.97 -15.60
CA GLY A 682 1.86 16.64 -15.21
C GLY A 682 2.80 16.63 -14.00
N THR A 683 3.21 17.81 -13.49
CA THR A 683 4.12 17.88 -12.34
C THR A 683 3.39 17.42 -11.07
N PRO A 684 3.94 16.44 -10.32
CA PRO A 684 3.29 15.92 -9.13
C PRO A 684 3.24 16.96 -8.00
N ILE A 685 2.13 16.99 -7.25
CA ILE A 685 1.98 17.83 -6.04
C ILE A 685 2.11 16.96 -4.79
N SER A 686 1.34 15.87 -4.71
CA SER A 686 1.35 14.96 -3.56
C SER A 686 0.75 13.58 -3.89
N GLY A 687 1.00 12.62 -3.01
CA GLY A 687 0.41 11.29 -3.05
C GLY A 687 1.18 10.26 -3.89
N SER A 688 2.51 10.30 -3.89
CA SER A 688 3.33 9.21 -4.45
C SER A 688 2.93 7.86 -3.84
N ALA A 689 2.63 6.87 -4.68
CA ALA A 689 2.15 5.55 -4.30
C ALA A 689 0.84 5.54 -3.47
N ASN A 690 0.03 6.61 -3.52
CA ASN A 690 -1.14 6.73 -2.66
C ASN A 690 -2.31 5.79 -3.04
N PRO A 691 -3.02 5.19 -2.06
CA PRO A 691 -4.15 4.29 -2.31
C PRO A 691 -5.38 4.95 -2.96
N ALA A 692 -5.48 6.29 -3.03
CA ALA A 692 -6.58 6.97 -3.71
C ALA A 692 -6.69 6.60 -5.21
N GLN A 693 -5.64 6.05 -5.82
CA GLN A 693 -5.71 5.52 -7.18
C GLN A 693 -6.66 4.33 -7.33
N GLY A 694 -7.17 3.75 -6.24
CA GLY A 694 -8.28 2.78 -6.33
C GLY A 694 -9.52 3.34 -7.02
N ALA A 695 -9.65 4.67 -7.09
CA ALA A 695 -10.72 5.35 -7.80
C ALA A 695 -10.75 5.08 -9.31
N VAL A 696 -9.64 4.68 -9.93
CA VAL A 696 -9.61 4.33 -11.36
C VAL A 696 -10.49 3.12 -11.68
N PHE A 697 -10.89 2.33 -10.68
CA PHE A 697 -11.85 1.23 -10.83
C PHE A 697 -13.32 1.68 -10.85
N ALA A 698 -13.61 2.97 -10.71
CA ALA A 698 -14.99 3.49 -10.69
C ALA A 698 -15.86 3.00 -11.88
N PRO A 699 -15.40 3.07 -13.15
CA PRO A 699 -16.16 2.51 -14.28
C PRO A 699 -16.41 1.00 -14.18
N LEU A 700 -15.50 0.23 -13.58
CA LEU A 700 -15.64 -1.22 -13.42
C LEU A 700 -16.62 -1.56 -12.27
N ALA A 701 -16.55 -0.83 -11.17
CA ALA A 701 -17.41 -1.04 -10.00
C ALA A 701 -18.90 -0.83 -10.33
N LEU A 702 -19.24 0.11 -11.22
CA LEU A 702 -20.63 0.34 -11.66
C LEU A 702 -21.25 -0.85 -12.42
N ARG A 703 -20.44 -1.80 -12.92
CA ARG A 703 -20.91 -3.01 -13.61
C ARG A 703 -21.14 -4.19 -12.68
N LEU A 704 -20.80 -4.05 -11.40
CA LEU A 704 -21.01 -5.10 -10.42
C LEU A 704 -22.51 -5.30 -10.17
N SER A 705 -22.90 -6.56 -9.97
CA SER A 705 -24.24 -6.88 -9.52
C SER A 705 -24.37 -6.53 -8.04
N ARG A 706 -25.50 -5.92 -7.69
CA ARG A 706 -25.84 -5.57 -6.31
C ARG A 706 -26.69 -6.68 -5.71
N ILE A 707 -26.45 -6.97 -4.43
CA ILE A 707 -27.20 -7.98 -3.70
C ILE A 707 -28.35 -7.25 -3.00
N ALA A 708 -29.58 -7.66 -3.26
CA ALA A 708 -30.71 -7.11 -2.52
C ALA A 708 -30.51 -7.41 -1.04
N LEU A 709 -30.44 -6.37 -0.20
CA LEU A 709 -30.42 -6.52 1.25
C LEU A 709 -31.73 -7.20 1.66
N ALA A 710 -31.67 -8.48 2.00
CA ALA A 710 -32.84 -9.23 2.43
C ALA A 710 -33.38 -8.60 3.71
N SER A 711 -34.69 -8.36 3.76
CA SER A 711 -35.43 -7.84 4.92
C SER A 711 -35.55 -8.87 6.06
N THR A 712 -34.60 -9.79 6.18
CA THR A 712 -34.59 -10.89 7.14
C THR A 712 -33.17 -11.10 7.63
N PHE A 713 -32.68 -10.19 8.46
CA PHE A 713 -31.52 -10.46 9.31
C PHE A 713 -32.03 -11.17 10.58
N PRO A 714 -31.57 -12.40 10.89
CA PRO A 714 -31.80 -12.95 12.21
C PRO A 714 -31.01 -12.12 13.23
N LEU A 715 -31.72 -11.36 14.05
CA LEU A 715 -31.19 -10.74 15.26
C LEU A 715 -30.69 -11.84 16.20
N SER A 716 -29.40 -12.19 16.16
CA SER A 716 -28.77 -12.94 17.24
C SER A 716 -28.42 -11.98 18.36
N LEU A 717 -29.41 -11.65 19.19
CA LEU A 717 -29.18 -11.03 20.49
C LEU A 717 -28.55 -12.07 21.44
N PRO A 718 -27.55 -11.72 22.28
CA PRO A 718 -27.13 -12.58 23.38
C PRO A 718 -28.29 -12.70 24.37
N GLN A 719 -28.89 -13.90 24.48
CA GLN A 719 -29.94 -14.14 25.47
C GLN A 719 -29.33 -14.19 26.87
N SER A 720 -29.84 -13.31 27.73
CA SER A 720 -29.75 -13.44 29.17
C SER A 720 -30.54 -14.67 29.64
N SER A 721 -29.93 -15.44 30.52
CA SER A 721 -30.48 -16.67 31.11
C SER A 721 -31.79 -16.41 31.84
N SER A 722 -32.92 -16.88 31.29
CA SER A 722 -34.18 -16.97 32.03
C SER A 722 -34.61 -18.43 32.19
N ILE A 723 -34.88 -18.74 33.46
CA ILE A 723 -35.25 -20.02 34.05
C ILE A 723 -36.49 -20.65 33.40
N THR A 724 -36.40 -21.96 33.19
CA THR A 724 -37.45 -22.88 32.73
C THR A 724 -38.64 -22.93 33.68
N VAL A 725 -39.87 -22.78 33.15
CA VAL A 725 -41.07 -23.43 33.72
C VAL A 725 -41.90 -24.02 32.58
N THR A 726 -42.09 -25.33 32.66
CA THR A 726 -42.90 -26.18 31.79
C THR A 726 -44.40 -26.02 32.03
N SER A 727 -45.21 -25.95 30.97
CA SER A 727 -46.47 -26.70 30.87
C SER A 727 -47.02 -26.69 29.43
N ASP A 728 -47.46 -27.87 29.00
CA ASP A 728 -48.19 -28.22 27.77
C ASP A 728 -49.51 -28.89 28.25
N PRO A 729 -50.52 -29.27 27.43
CA PRO A 729 -50.83 -28.98 26.02
C PRO A 729 -52.31 -28.58 25.78
N SER A 730 -52.68 -28.20 24.54
CA SER A 730 -53.85 -28.79 23.81
C SER A 730 -54.25 -28.03 22.51
N THR A 731 -54.30 -28.80 21.39
CA THR A 731 -55.29 -28.84 20.28
C THR A 731 -55.91 -27.53 19.74
N THR A 732 -56.07 -27.24 18.43
CA THR A 732 -56.58 -28.07 17.32
C THR A 732 -56.51 -27.31 15.96
N THR A 733 -56.12 -28.02 14.88
CA THR A 733 -56.59 -27.99 13.47
C THR A 733 -56.93 -26.68 12.71
N SER A 734 -56.32 -26.47 11.54
CA SER A 734 -56.99 -26.63 10.22
C SER A 734 -56.00 -26.56 9.02
N LYS A 735 -56.38 -27.25 7.93
CA LYS A 735 -55.60 -27.63 6.73
C LYS A 735 -55.78 -26.66 5.56
N ALA A 736 -54.79 -26.63 4.64
CA ALA A 736 -54.85 -26.78 3.16
C ALA A 736 -53.83 -25.85 2.45
N LYS A 737 -53.19 -26.14 1.30
CA LYS A 737 -53.00 -27.32 0.43
C LYS A 737 -51.76 -27.04 -0.46
N SER A 738 -51.13 -28.13 -0.90
CA SER A 738 -49.90 -28.31 -1.68
C SER A 738 -49.91 -27.87 -3.15
N SER A 739 -48.73 -27.58 -3.73
CA SER A 739 -48.42 -27.76 -5.15
C SER A 739 -47.39 -28.88 -5.37
N LEU A 740 -47.77 -29.83 -6.24
CA LEU A 740 -47.19 -31.16 -6.42
C LEU A 740 -46.25 -31.19 -7.63
N GLY A 741 -45.17 -30.38 -7.59
CA GLY A 741 -44.19 -30.28 -8.69
C GLY A 741 -42.72 -30.49 -8.31
N ALA A 742 -42.38 -30.53 -7.02
CA ALA A 742 -40.98 -30.50 -6.56
C ALA A 742 -40.37 -31.86 -6.17
N ILE A 743 -41.12 -32.95 -6.21
CA ILE A 743 -40.68 -34.23 -5.60
C ILE A 743 -40.04 -35.20 -6.61
N ILE A 744 -40.12 -34.96 -7.92
CA ILE A 744 -39.53 -35.87 -8.92
C ILE A 744 -38.14 -35.40 -9.44
N GLY A 745 -37.74 -34.14 -9.18
CA GLY A 745 -36.42 -33.62 -9.59
C GLY A 745 -35.26 -33.87 -8.60
N GLY A 746 -35.56 -34.03 -7.31
CA GLY A 746 -34.53 -34.08 -6.25
C GLY A 746 -33.78 -35.40 -6.13
N VAL A 747 -34.38 -36.53 -6.54
CA VAL A 747 -33.79 -37.86 -6.32
C VAL A 747 -32.74 -38.22 -7.38
N VAL A 748 -32.89 -37.70 -8.62
CA VAL A 748 -31.94 -37.96 -9.71
C VAL A 748 -30.72 -37.04 -9.62
N GLY A 749 -30.90 -35.79 -9.19
CA GLY A 749 -29.79 -34.85 -8.97
C GLY A 749 -28.91 -35.21 -7.77
N GLY A 750 -29.51 -35.70 -6.68
CA GLY A 750 -28.79 -36.13 -5.48
C GLY A 750 -27.89 -37.34 -5.71
N ALA A 751 -28.35 -38.33 -6.49
CA ALA A 751 -27.55 -39.52 -6.77
C ALA A 751 -26.32 -39.22 -7.64
N ALA A 752 -26.41 -38.29 -8.60
CA ALA A 752 -25.29 -37.88 -9.44
C ALA A 752 -24.23 -37.10 -8.64
N ALA A 753 -24.66 -36.20 -7.74
CA ALA A 753 -23.74 -35.43 -6.90
C ALA A 753 -22.97 -36.34 -5.92
N VAL A 754 -23.63 -37.34 -5.33
CA VAL A 754 -22.98 -38.31 -4.43
C VAL A 754 -21.97 -39.19 -5.18
N LEU A 755 -22.26 -39.59 -6.42
CA LEU A 755 -21.32 -40.36 -7.24
C LEU A 755 -20.09 -39.53 -7.66
N ILE A 756 -20.26 -38.24 -7.93
CA ILE A 756 -19.15 -37.33 -8.26
C ILE A 756 -18.26 -37.09 -7.03
N ILE A 757 -18.86 -36.88 -5.86
CA ILE A 757 -18.11 -36.70 -4.61
C ILE A 757 -17.37 -38.00 -4.21
N ALA A 758 -18.01 -39.16 -4.38
CA ALA A 758 -17.39 -40.45 -4.09
C ALA A 758 -16.21 -40.74 -5.05
N SER A 759 -16.35 -40.41 -6.34
CA SER A 759 -15.27 -40.59 -7.31
C SER A 759 -14.12 -39.59 -7.08
N ALA A 760 -14.41 -38.34 -6.72
CA ALA A 760 -13.39 -37.37 -6.29
C ALA A 760 -12.65 -37.83 -5.02
N ALA A 761 -13.35 -38.40 -4.03
CA ALA A 761 -12.75 -38.94 -2.82
C ALA A 761 -11.86 -40.17 -3.08
N VAL A 762 -12.24 -41.03 -4.04
CA VAL A 762 -11.42 -42.18 -4.47
C VAL A 762 -10.16 -41.71 -5.21
N ILE A 763 -10.27 -40.72 -6.10
CA ILE A 763 -9.11 -40.12 -6.81
C ILE A 763 -8.18 -39.42 -5.80
N TYR A 764 -8.74 -38.71 -4.83
CA TYR A 764 -7.99 -38.07 -3.75
C TYR A 764 -7.25 -39.10 -2.90
N ARG A 765 -7.92 -40.19 -2.47
CA ARG A 765 -7.28 -41.30 -1.73
C ARG A 765 -6.20 -42.02 -2.54
N GLN A 766 -6.39 -42.21 -3.85
CA GLN A 766 -5.38 -42.84 -4.71
C GLN A 766 -4.15 -41.96 -4.92
N ARG A 767 -4.31 -40.62 -4.94
CA ARG A 767 -3.19 -39.66 -5.02
C ARG A 767 -2.47 -39.52 -3.67
N TYR A 768 -3.20 -39.55 -2.56
CA TYR A 768 -2.63 -39.45 -1.21
C TYR A 768 -1.86 -40.73 -0.81
N GLY A 769 -2.35 -41.91 -1.21
CA GLY A 769 -1.68 -43.19 -0.95
C GLY A 769 -0.35 -43.38 -1.68
N LYS A 770 -0.18 -42.78 -2.87
CA LYS A 770 1.07 -42.89 -3.66
C LYS A 770 2.21 -41.98 -3.19
N ARG A 771 1.94 -40.95 -2.37
CA ARG A 771 2.98 -40.09 -1.78
C ARG A 771 3.61 -40.65 -0.51
N ARG A 772 2.96 -41.61 0.18
CA ARG A 772 3.48 -42.21 1.42
C ARG A 772 4.33 -43.48 1.22
N GLN A 773 4.38 -44.03 0.01
CA GLN A 773 5.17 -45.24 -0.31
C GLN A 773 6.51 -44.96 -1.03
N ARG A 774 6.95 -43.71 -1.15
CA ARG A 774 8.27 -43.35 -1.71
C ARG A 774 9.29 -42.83 -0.68
N GLY A 775 8.99 -42.92 0.62
CA GLY A 775 9.86 -42.44 1.70
C GLY A 775 10.26 -43.49 2.74
N LEU A 776 10.07 -44.78 2.47
CA LEU A 776 10.44 -45.86 3.40
C LEU A 776 11.00 -47.05 2.60
N GLY A 777 12.30 -47.00 2.36
CA GLY A 777 13.09 -48.10 1.85
C GLY A 777 14.57 -47.79 2.04
N LEU A 778 15.22 -48.57 2.91
CA LEU A 778 16.64 -48.56 3.30
C LEU A 778 16.93 -47.45 4.34
N ILE A 779 17.39 -47.70 5.58
CA ILE A 779 18.38 -48.65 6.09
C ILE A 779 18.02 -49.07 7.54
N ALA A 780 18.40 -50.30 7.89
CA ALA A 780 18.26 -50.92 9.20
C ALA A 780 19.42 -50.56 10.17
N ASP A 781 19.14 -50.76 11.46
CA ASP A 781 20.05 -50.90 12.61
C ASP A 781 20.71 -49.65 13.21
N ALA A 782 20.29 -49.32 14.44
CA ALA A 782 21.15 -49.02 15.58
C ALA A 782 20.31 -48.86 16.86
N SER A 783 20.39 -49.87 17.73
CA SER A 783 20.01 -49.82 19.14
C SER A 783 21.01 -48.97 19.92
N ASP A 784 20.57 -47.85 20.51
CA ASP A 784 20.93 -47.37 21.86
C ASP A 784 20.45 -45.93 22.06
N MET A 785 19.53 -45.72 23.01
CA MET A 785 19.08 -44.40 23.48
C MET A 785 19.01 -44.42 25.01
N PRO A 786 19.70 -43.50 25.71
CA PRO A 786 19.37 -43.15 27.08
C PRO A 786 18.39 -41.96 27.12
N SER A 787 17.45 -42.05 28.05
CA SER A 787 16.44 -41.06 28.41
C SER A 787 17.02 -39.73 28.92
N LEU A 788 16.43 -38.61 28.51
CA LEU A 788 16.63 -37.29 29.13
C LEU A 788 15.28 -36.77 29.67
N GLU A 789 15.26 -36.51 30.97
CA GLU A 789 14.21 -35.82 31.72
C GLU A 789 14.26 -34.29 31.49
N PRO A 790 13.14 -33.57 31.74
CA PRO A 790 12.99 -32.14 31.45
C PRO A 790 13.56 -31.23 32.56
N ILE A 791 14.25 -30.15 32.16
CA ILE A 791 14.70 -29.07 33.06
C ILE A 791 13.72 -27.88 32.98
N PRO A 792 13.29 -27.30 34.10
CA PRO A 792 12.32 -26.20 34.13
C PRO A 792 12.95 -24.80 33.98
N TYR A 793 12.11 -23.92 33.43
CA TYR A 793 12.30 -22.49 33.13
C TYR A 793 12.27 -21.61 34.41
N ILE A 794 13.15 -20.59 34.48
CA ILE A 794 13.12 -19.53 35.51
C ILE A 794 13.09 -18.16 34.82
N ALA A 795 12.11 -17.34 35.21
CA ALA A 795 11.85 -15.98 34.75
C ALA A 795 12.87 -14.96 35.30
N ALA A 796 13.22 -13.97 34.50
CA ALA A 796 14.06 -12.84 34.90
C ALA A 796 13.20 -11.64 35.32
N ASN A 797 13.41 -11.18 36.55
CA ASN A 797 12.90 -9.91 37.06
C ASN A 797 13.95 -8.80 36.94
N ASN A 798 13.44 -7.59 36.70
CA ASN A 798 14.12 -6.31 36.80
C ASN A 798 14.90 -6.14 38.10
N GLU A 799 16.10 -5.53 38.04
CA GLU A 799 16.44 -4.39 38.90
C GLU A 799 17.70 -3.63 38.44
N SER A 800 17.67 -2.36 38.80
CA SER A 800 18.47 -1.19 38.45
C SER A 800 19.96 -1.23 38.80
N TYR A 801 20.81 -0.68 37.92
CA TYR A 801 22.24 -0.44 38.16
C TYR A 801 22.52 1.00 38.57
N SER A 802 23.22 1.16 39.70
CA SER A 802 23.96 2.36 40.07
C SER A 802 25.31 1.97 40.70
N SER A 803 26.32 2.78 40.38
CA SER A 803 27.61 2.99 41.05
C SER A 803 28.81 2.06 40.74
N ASN A 804 29.77 2.65 40.01
CA ASN A 804 31.24 2.47 40.15
C ASN A 804 31.70 2.86 41.59
N PRO A 805 32.93 2.50 42.10
CA PRO A 805 34.22 2.62 41.37
C PRO A 805 35.43 1.70 41.79
N THR A 806 36.53 1.88 41.03
CA THR A 806 37.97 1.90 41.40
C THR A 806 38.88 0.64 41.45
N ALA A 807 39.85 0.63 40.51
CA ALA A 807 41.33 0.66 40.69
C ALA A 807 42.21 -0.62 40.81
N SER A 808 43.15 -0.76 39.83
CA SER A 808 44.61 -1.12 39.87
C SER A 808 45.07 -2.41 40.59
N SER A 809 46.12 -3.18 40.24
CA SER A 809 47.36 -3.11 39.43
C SER A 809 47.86 -4.58 39.27
N SER A 810 48.67 -5.02 38.29
CA SER A 810 50.13 -4.87 38.20
C SER A 810 50.71 -5.83 37.13
N ALA A 811 51.85 -5.45 36.52
CA ALA A 811 52.59 -6.16 35.46
C ALA A 811 53.66 -7.15 36.03
N PRO A 812 54.48 -7.89 35.22
CA PRO A 812 55.66 -7.28 34.54
C PRO A 812 56.15 -7.87 33.17
N THR A 813 56.62 -6.92 32.34
CA THR A 813 57.81 -6.77 31.45
C THR A 813 58.68 -7.92 30.88
N SER A 814 59.09 -7.76 29.60
CA SER A 814 60.49 -7.82 29.09
C SER A 814 60.67 -7.05 27.75
N GLN A 815 61.78 -6.31 27.69
CA GLN A 815 62.41 -5.40 26.69
C GLN A 815 62.81 -6.02 25.32
N GLU A 816 63.27 -5.33 24.24
CA GLU A 816 63.28 -3.95 23.67
C GLU A 816 64.13 -4.05 22.36
N HIS A 817 63.81 -3.31 21.27
CA HIS A 817 64.81 -2.66 20.37
C HIS A 817 64.17 -1.82 19.23
N ILE A 818 63.99 -0.52 19.50
CA ILE A 818 64.41 0.72 18.78
C ILE A 818 64.40 0.80 17.23
N SER A 819 63.60 1.74 16.67
CA SER A 819 64.01 3.02 15.99
C SER A 819 62.80 3.72 15.30
N SER A 820 62.22 4.76 15.90
CA SER A 820 62.34 6.23 15.65
C SER A 820 61.39 6.81 14.58
N HIS A 821 60.27 7.44 15.01
CA HIS A 821 60.01 8.91 15.12
C HIS A 821 59.39 9.52 13.83
N LYS A 822 58.41 10.43 13.83
CA LYS A 822 57.63 11.19 14.83
C LYS A 822 56.46 11.83 14.05
N GLY A 823 55.28 11.94 14.65
CA GLY A 823 54.17 12.77 14.15
C GLY A 823 54.02 14.08 14.94
N SER A 824 53.27 15.03 14.39
CA SER A 824 52.38 15.94 15.16
C SER A 824 51.51 16.79 14.24
N GLN A 825 50.21 16.78 14.50
CA GLN A 825 49.16 17.67 13.98
C GLN A 825 49.28 19.12 14.52
N ALA A 826 48.76 20.11 13.77
CA ALA A 826 48.07 21.30 14.30
C ALA A 826 47.44 22.20 13.20
N THR A 827 46.11 22.35 13.24
CA THR A 827 45.32 23.62 13.23
C THR A 827 45.12 24.49 11.97
N TYR A 828 43.87 24.45 11.46
CA TYR A 828 42.90 25.49 11.00
C TYR A 828 43.30 26.91 10.43
N MET A 829 42.64 27.23 9.30
CA MET A 829 41.95 28.49 8.85
C MET A 829 42.51 29.43 7.73
N ARG A 830 41.70 29.51 6.64
CA ARG A 830 41.31 30.65 5.73
C ARG A 830 42.43 31.59 5.19
N ASN A 831 42.56 31.96 3.89
CA ASN A 831 41.58 32.46 2.92
C ASN A 831 42.30 32.90 1.60
N LEU A 832 41.55 32.86 0.48
CA LEU A 832 41.51 33.76 -0.70
C LEU A 832 42.62 33.81 -1.80
N ASP A 833 42.12 33.55 -3.02
CA ASP A 833 42.26 34.27 -4.30
C ASP A 833 43.18 33.81 -5.47
N ASN A 834 42.47 33.37 -6.54
CA ASN A 834 42.51 33.78 -7.96
C ASN A 834 43.58 33.31 -8.98
N GLN A 835 43.10 32.63 -10.05
CA GLN A 835 43.15 32.96 -11.51
C GLN A 835 43.10 31.67 -12.39
N SER A 836 41.98 31.32 -13.06
CA SER A 836 41.49 31.65 -14.44
C SER A 836 42.31 31.08 -15.62
N GLY A 837 41.81 30.15 -16.45
CA GLY A 837 41.06 30.33 -17.74
C GLY A 837 41.67 29.43 -18.85
N PRO A 838 41.05 29.11 -20.03
CA PRO A 838 40.34 30.05 -20.92
C PRO A 838 39.06 29.54 -21.65
N SER A 839 38.40 30.48 -22.36
CA SER A 839 37.10 30.41 -23.07
C SER A 839 37.21 30.48 -24.61
N TYR A 840 36.12 30.18 -25.33
CA TYR A 840 35.84 30.65 -26.72
C TYR A 840 34.36 31.03 -26.90
N THR A 841 34.09 31.88 -27.90
CA THR A 841 33.05 32.93 -28.01
C THR A 841 31.98 32.72 -29.09
N GLY A 842 30.86 33.46 -28.98
CA GLY A 842 29.93 33.77 -30.09
C GLY A 842 28.78 34.70 -29.67
N SER A 843 28.71 35.92 -30.24
CA SER A 843 27.72 36.99 -29.98
C SER A 843 26.91 37.36 -31.24
N ILE A 844 25.63 37.76 -31.10
CA ILE A 844 24.90 38.71 -31.98
C ILE A 844 23.90 39.54 -31.14
N ALA A 845 23.83 40.86 -31.38
CA ALA A 845 22.96 41.88 -30.75
C ALA A 845 21.65 42.19 -31.53
N PRO A 846 20.70 42.98 -30.98
CA PRO A 846 20.21 44.22 -31.65
C PRO A 846 19.85 45.38 -30.65
N PRO A 847 19.41 46.60 -31.07
CA PRO A 847 19.93 47.87 -30.55
C PRO A 847 18.93 48.82 -29.82
N SER A 848 19.43 50.03 -29.53
CA SER A 848 19.04 51.13 -28.62
C SER A 848 17.81 52.01 -28.94
N GLY A 849 17.08 52.41 -27.87
CA GLY A 849 16.85 53.83 -27.48
C GLY A 849 15.43 54.45 -27.58
N THR A 850 14.87 54.94 -26.46
CA THR A 850 14.32 56.33 -26.28
C THR A 850 13.89 56.66 -24.81
N ARG A 851 14.00 57.96 -24.47
CA ARG A 851 13.86 58.75 -23.21
C ARG A 851 12.63 58.53 -22.29
N GLY A 852 12.84 58.81 -20.97
CA GLY A 852 11.89 58.83 -19.81
C GLY A 852 10.89 60.02 -19.75
N PRO A 853 10.44 60.58 -18.59
CA PRO A 853 10.99 60.50 -17.20
C PRO A 853 9.95 60.31 -16.04
N THR A 854 10.40 60.00 -14.81
CA THR A 854 10.21 60.75 -13.53
C THR A 854 10.51 59.88 -12.29
N GLU A 855 11.57 60.25 -11.57
CA GLU A 855 11.92 59.89 -10.16
C GLU A 855 11.06 60.70 -9.15
N PRO A 856 11.04 60.47 -7.80
CA PRO A 856 12.21 60.09 -6.97
C PRO A 856 11.99 59.13 -5.77
N ASP A 857 13.09 58.50 -5.35
CA ASP A 857 13.30 57.82 -4.06
C ASP A 857 13.38 58.81 -2.87
N PRO A 858 12.94 58.42 -1.66
CA PRO A 858 13.32 59.09 -0.43
C PRO A 858 14.30 58.26 0.43
N ILE A 859 15.52 58.80 0.55
CA ILE A 859 16.23 59.18 1.79
C ILE A 859 16.16 58.20 2.98
N TYR A 860 17.31 57.59 3.31
CA TYR A 860 17.62 56.99 4.62
C TYR A 860 18.25 58.02 5.59
N PRO A 861 17.78 58.11 6.86
CA PRO A 861 18.51 58.68 7.99
C PRO A 861 19.23 57.60 8.86
N PRO A 862 20.12 57.99 9.80
CA PRO A 862 21.25 57.19 10.26
C PRO A 862 20.96 56.24 11.43
N ALA A 863 21.88 55.28 11.61
CA ALA A 863 21.87 54.18 12.56
C ALA A 863 21.75 54.60 14.04
N TYR A 864 20.82 53.94 14.75
CA TYR A 864 20.78 53.84 16.21
C TYR A 864 21.25 52.45 16.62
N ILE A 865 22.14 52.41 17.62
CA ILE A 865 22.53 51.20 18.35
C ILE A 865 21.35 50.84 19.27
N GLY A 866 20.83 49.62 19.15
CA GLY A 866 19.73 49.09 19.97
C GLY A 866 19.83 47.57 20.08
N GLU A 867 19.59 47.06 21.29
CA GLU A 867 19.88 45.72 21.82
C GLU A 867 19.18 44.55 21.10
N ASP A 868 19.77 43.35 21.22
CA ASP A 868 19.32 42.11 20.57
C ASP A 868 17.95 41.64 21.12
N PRO A 869 16.90 41.55 20.28
CA PRO A 869 15.56 41.13 20.70
C PRO A 869 15.47 39.68 21.22
N ARG A 870 16.54 38.88 21.09
CA ARG A 870 16.57 37.49 21.58
C ARG A 870 16.73 37.34 23.09
N GLU A 871 17.31 38.33 23.79
CA GLU A 871 17.46 38.23 25.26
C GLU A 871 16.15 38.53 26.03
N GLN A 872 15.26 39.35 25.47
CA GLN A 872 13.95 39.62 26.10
C GLN A 872 13.00 38.43 25.98
N GLU A 873 12.99 37.72 24.85
CA GLU A 873 12.22 36.47 24.69
C GLU A 873 12.71 35.36 25.64
N LEU A 874 14.03 35.22 25.79
CA LEU A 874 14.62 34.22 26.69
C LEU A 874 14.33 34.50 28.16
N ASN A 875 14.28 35.76 28.58
CA ASN A 875 13.89 36.12 29.94
C ASN A 875 12.37 35.97 30.17
N GLY A 876 11.54 36.25 29.17
CA GLY A 876 10.09 36.00 29.23
C GLY A 876 9.77 34.51 29.43
N LEU A 877 10.40 33.65 28.64
CA LEU A 877 10.27 32.18 28.74
C LEU A 877 10.75 31.64 30.09
N ARG A 878 11.77 32.26 30.70
CA ARG A 878 12.28 31.84 32.02
C ARG A 878 11.31 32.17 33.16
N VAL A 879 10.57 33.27 33.03
CA VAL A 879 9.55 33.68 34.01
C VAL A 879 8.32 32.79 33.90
N GLU A 880 7.82 32.52 32.69
CA GLU A 880 6.69 31.60 32.48
C GLU A 880 6.96 30.19 33.00
N MET A 881 8.18 29.68 32.80
CA MET A 881 8.56 28.35 33.30
C MET A 881 8.61 28.29 34.84
N GLN A 882 8.96 29.40 35.50
CA GLN A 882 8.94 29.49 36.96
C GLN A 882 7.52 29.61 37.53
N GLU A 883 6.61 30.28 36.82
CA GLU A 883 5.20 30.34 37.21
C GLU A 883 4.51 28.98 37.05
N LEU A 884 4.78 28.26 35.95
CA LEU A 884 4.31 26.88 35.73
C LEU A 884 4.81 25.93 36.82
N ARG A 885 6.06 26.07 37.25
CA ARG A 885 6.63 25.26 38.35
C ARG A 885 5.93 25.55 39.68
N ARG A 886 5.63 26.81 40.00
CA ARG A 886 4.87 27.19 41.19
C ARG A 886 3.43 26.68 41.16
N ALA A 887 2.78 26.72 39.99
CA ALA A 887 1.42 26.21 39.82
C ALA A 887 1.36 24.68 40.04
N MET A 888 2.35 23.93 39.53
CA MET A 888 2.44 22.49 39.80
C MET A 888 2.73 22.17 41.26
N GLU A 889 3.60 22.94 41.92
CA GLU A 889 3.89 22.75 43.35
C GLU A 889 2.65 23.05 44.23
N ALA A 890 1.81 24.03 43.86
CA ALA A 890 0.55 24.30 44.54
C ALA A 890 -0.47 23.16 44.37
N MET A 891 -0.58 22.57 43.17
CA MET A 891 -1.46 21.41 42.92
C MET A 891 -1.03 20.15 43.69
N TYR A 892 0.27 20.00 43.94
CA TYR A 892 0.79 18.87 44.73
C TYR A 892 0.48 18.98 46.23
N VAL A 893 0.34 20.20 46.75
CA VAL A 893 -0.02 20.45 48.16
C VAL A 893 -1.51 20.21 48.41
N ASP A 894 -2.38 20.53 47.44
CA ASP A 894 -3.84 20.30 47.54
C ASP A 894 -4.23 18.81 47.48
N GLN A 895 -3.35 17.92 46.98
CA GLN A 895 -3.59 16.47 46.98
C GLN A 895 -3.22 15.74 48.28
N MET A 896 -2.65 16.44 49.27
CA MET A 896 -2.26 15.83 50.56
C MET A 896 -3.25 16.08 51.70
N GLU A 897 -4.35 16.82 51.51
CA GLU A 897 -5.40 16.92 52.52
C GLU A 897 -6.34 15.70 52.47
N ALA A 898 -6.41 14.96 53.57
CA ALA A 898 -7.29 13.81 53.72
C ALA A 898 -8.77 14.22 53.75
N PRO A 899 -9.68 13.44 53.15
CA PRO A 899 -11.10 13.79 53.09
C PRO A 899 -11.79 13.70 54.46
N PRO A 900 -12.81 14.54 54.73
CA PRO A 900 -13.52 14.53 56.01
C PRO A 900 -14.34 13.26 56.20
N SER A 901 -14.23 12.66 57.39
CA SER A 901 -15.05 11.53 57.83
C SER A 901 -16.49 11.97 58.03
N TYR A 902 -17.44 11.30 57.37
CA TYR A 902 -18.86 11.40 57.69
C TYR A 902 -19.33 10.14 58.42
N SER A 903 -19.86 10.37 59.63
CA SER A 903 -20.69 9.47 60.44
C SER A 903 -22.14 9.46 59.97
#